data_AF-A0A7C3A7A9-F1
#
_entry.id   AF-A0A7C3A7A9-F1
#
_cell.length_a   1.000
_cell.length_b   1.000
_cell.length_c   1.000
_cell.angle_alpha   90.00
_cell.angle_beta   90.00
_cell.angle_gamma   90.00
#
_symmetry.space_group_name_H-M   'P 1'
#
loop_
_entity.id
_entity.type
_entity.pdbx_description
1 polymer ?
#
loop_
_entity_poly.entity_id
_entity_poly.type
_entity_poly.pdbx_seq_one_letter_code
_entity_poly.pdbx_strand_id
1 'polypeptide(L)'
;WGYRFLMYDLLYSTRGRVFGAGYADVYARKPVLWILMFLCIATGFVFLISIFMRRTRYAVGSLVLIFIVAFLGGIWPATVQKFKVKPNELNLERPFIGYNIKFTRYAYNLDRIEEKEYPVIGRLTYDVVTSDKAFMENVRLWDWRPLKQIFKQLQVLRPQYDFSDVDIDRYRINGRLRQVMLAARELNYNQLRAEAKTWVNQTFTYTHGYGICVVPVSEIINGRPRFYVKDIPLNYAPEWLERVKENPGPRIYYGEMTNHYVIVNPQSAKPREFDYPMEESEEYVKNSYQGKGGVPISSMIRKLIFAWKFRSINMLLSGEISRSSRILFHRNIQDRISTIAPFLRFDQDPYIVMANGRLYWIIDAYTVTYRFPYSEPMEDVFKEMVRSKFGRKTARRVLRTRGEPWGNYIRNSVKIVVDAYDGNVDFYVVDKENDPMIQCYMRMFPKMFKPFESMPRELKAHVRYPMALFLIQALKYRSYHMTSPDVFYAREDLWEIGYEIYDNTAIQGEQQPQASPLSRLTGVRPQRTGKSNIQPVEPYYLIVTLPDEKKSEFLIMIPYTPAGKANLTAWLAARCDTPDYGRLLVYKFPKGQLVNGPMQVESFISQNPEISKDLSLWDMRGSRVLRGNLLIIPMSGSILYVEPIYIQAEQSENAIPELSRVVVGYKQSEKMSVVMGMTLEDALRRMFIGGAISAAPSPAGVTKVNAKPKRRPAVQSATADQLIKLAKQHYDMAQRAIKRGDWAEYGDQIKKLGEVLSQLELISGGGR
;
A
#
# COMPACT_ATOMS: atom_id res chain seq x y z
N TRP A 1 33.94 -25.25 23.93
CA TRP A 1 33.26 -24.37 22.95
C TRP A 1 31.74 -24.38 23.06
N GLY A 2 31.05 -25.53 23.09
CA GLY A 2 29.57 -25.58 23.20
C GLY A 2 28.96 -24.75 24.34
N TYR A 3 29.46 -24.90 25.58
CA TYR A 3 28.99 -24.10 26.72
C TYR A 3 29.23 -22.59 26.56
N ARG A 4 30.30 -22.18 25.85
CA ARG A 4 30.58 -20.78 25.58
C ARG A 4 29.55 -20.18 24.63
N PHE A 5 29.11 -20.94 23.62
CA PHE A 5 28.01 -20.52 22.74
C PHE A 5 26.68 -20.47 23.50
N LEU A 6 26.39 -21.45 24.37
CA LEU A 6 25.19 -21.43 25.21
C LEU A 6 25.11 -20.19 26.12
N MET A 7 26.23 -19.63 26.55
CA MET A 7 26.24 -18.37 27.32
C MET A 7 25.78 -17.18 26.47
N TYR A 8 26.14 -17.13 25.19
CA TYR A 8 25.63 -16.10 24.27
C TYR A 8 24.16 -16.34 23.93
N ASP A 9 23.73 -17.60 23.85
CA ASP A 9 22.33 -17.95 23.58
C ASP A 9 21.38 -17.49 24.69
N LEU A 10 21.88 -17.25 25.91
CA LEU A 10 21.08 -16.66 26.99
C LEU A 10 20.47 -15.32 26.59
N LEU A 11 21.14 -14.55 25.72
CA LEU A 11 20.67 -13.25 25.23
C LEU A 11 19.39 -13.34 24.38
N TYR A 12 18.96 -14.55 24.01
CA TYR A 12 17.73 -14.86 23.27
C TYR A 12 16.73 -15.67 24.09
N SER A 13 16.87 -15.67 25.42
CA SER A 13 15.98 -16.42 26.32
C SER A 13 14.54 -15.89 26.24
N THR A 14 13.58 -16.81 26.21
CA THR A 14 12.12 -16.53 26.26
C THR A 14 11.51 -16.90 27.61
N ARG A 15 12.34 -17.22 28.61
CA ARG A 15 11.91 -17.75 29.92
C ARG A 15 11.48 -16.67 30.89
N GLY A 16 11.99 -15.45 30.71
CA GLY A 16 11.68 -14.29 31.54
C GLY A 16 10.36 -13.62 31.17
N ARG A 17 10.03 -12.52 31.87
CA ARG A 17 8.89 -11.65 31.55
C ARG A 17 9.06 -10.94 30.21
N VAL A 18 10.30 -10.64 29.85
CA VAL A 18 10.70 -10.00 28.60
C VAL A 18 11.67 -10.91 27.83
N PHE A 19 11.83 -10.64 26.53
CA PHE A 19 12.79 -11.36 25.71
C PHE A 19 14.23 -10.96 26.06
N GLY A 20 15.10 -11.95 26.22
CA GLY A 20 16.50 -11.79 26.58
C GLY A 20 16.85 -12.41 27.93
N ALA A 21 18.13 -12.36 28.31
CA ALA A 21 18.59 -12.99 29.54
C ALA A 21 18.06 -12.22 30.76
N GLY A 22 17.21 -12.86 31.56
CA GLY A 22 16.73 -12.33 32.84
C GLY A 22 17.70 -12.56 34.00
N TYR A 23 17.27 -12.21 35.21
CA TYR A 23 18.10 -12.31 36.41
C TYR A 23 18.60 -13.75 36.65
N ALA A 24 17.72 -14.74 36.57
CA ALA A 24 18.10 -16.14 36.77
C ALA A 24 19.06 -16.65 35.68
N ASP A 25 18.94 -16.18 34.44
CA ASP A 25 19.84 -16.58 33.36
C ASP A 25 21.26 -16.03 33.61
N VAL A 26 21.38 -14.77 34.03
CA VAL A 26 22.68 -14.12 34.24
C VAL A 26 23.36 -14.54 35.54
N TYR A 27 22.62 -14.63 36.65
CA TYR A 27 23.20 -14.86 37.98
C TYR A 27 23.14 -16.32 38.44
N ALA A 28 22.33 -17.18 37.83
CA ALA A 28 22.29 -18.61 38.16
C ALA A 28 22.81 -19.49 37.02
N ARG A 29 22.33 -19.27 35.78
CA ARG A 29 22.63 -20.17 34.66
C ARG A 29 24.01 -19.94 34.05
N LYS A 30 24.40 -18.69 33.82
CA LYS A 30 25.74 -18.35 33.27
C LYS A 30 26.89 -18.90 34.14
N PRO A 31 26.87 -18.78 35.48
CA PRO A 31 27.87 -19.43 36.34
C PRO A 31 27.94 -20.95 36.19
N VAL A 32 26.78 -21.63 36.13
CA VAL A 32 26.70 -23.08 35.90
C VAL A 32 27.36 -23.46 34.57
N LEU A 33 27.10 -22.70 33.50
CA LEU A 33 27.73 -22.95 32.19
C LEU A 33 29.26 -22.78 32.24
N TRP A 34 29.78 -21.84 33.04
CA TRP A 34 31.22 -21.69 33.25
C TRP A 34 31.81 -22.91 33.98
N ILE A 35 31.16 -23.35 35.05
CA ILE A 35 31.58 -24.55 35.82
C ILE A 35 31.63 -25.77 34.89
N LEU A 36 30.58 -25.99 34.10
CA LEU A 36 30.52 -27.11 33.15
C LEU A 36 31.60 -27.02 32.07
N MET A 37 31.90 -25.81 31.58
CA MET A 37 32.95 -25.63 30.59
C MET A 37 34.33 -26.03 31.14
N PHE A 38 34.67 -25.56 32.33
CA PHE A 38 35.93 -25.92 32.98
C PHE A 38 35.97 -27.40 33.36
N LEU A 39 34.86 -27.96 33.82
CA LEU A 39 34.76 -29.37 34.16
C LEU A 39 34.96 -30.27 32.93
N CYS A 40 34.44 -29.89 31.76
CA CYS A 40 34.72 -30.61 30.52
C CYS A 40 36.21 -30.58 30.13
N ILE A 41 36.88 -29.44 30.32
CA ILE A 41 38.33 -29.33 30.06
C ILE A 41 39.09 -30.23 31.05
N ALA A 42 38.75 -30.18 32.34
CA ALA A 42 39.35 -31.01 33.38
C ALA A 42 39.14 -32.51 33.10
N THR A 43 37.93 -32.91 32.71
CA THR A 43 37.64 -34.28 32.31
C THR A 43 38.47 -34.71 31.10
N GLY A 44 38.67 -33.83 30.12
CA GLY A 44 39.60 -34.11 29.01
C GLY A 44 41.01 -34.46 29.48
N PHE A 45 41.56 -33.72 30.45
CA PHE A 45 42.85 -34.02 31.06
C PHE A 45 42.83 -35.33 31.87
N VAL A 46 41.77 -35.58 32.65
CA VAL A 46 41.60 -36.84 33.40
C VAL A 46 41.54 -38.04 32.47
N PHE A 47 40.90 -37.91 31.31
CA PHE A 47 40.89 -38.96 30.29
C PHE A 47 42.29 -39.25 29.74
N LEU A 48 43.07 -38.20 29.41
CA LEU A 48 44.45 -38.37 28.96
C LEU A 48 45.30 -39.07 30.04
N ILE A 49 45.23 -38.61 31.29
CA ILE A 49 45.96 -39.22 32.42
C ILE A 49 45.50 -40.67 32.64
N SER A 50 44.20 -40.95 32.54
CA SER A 50 43.62 -42.28 32.72
C SER A 50 44.13 -43.28 31.69
N ILE A 51 44.38 -42.83 30.44
CA ILE A 51 45.01 -43.64 29.39
C ILE A 51 46.44 -44.03 29.78
N PHE A 52 47.26 -43.08 30.23
CA PHE A 52 48.63 -43.35 30.69
C PHE A 52 48.67 -44.25 31.93
N MET A 53 47.75 -44.05 32.88
CA MET A 53 47.68 -44.84 34.11
C MET A 53 46.97 -46.20 33.96
N ARG A 54 46.42 -46.51 32.77
CA ARG A 54 45.61 -47.72 32.49
C ARG A 54 44.48 -47.98 33.50
N ARG A 55 43.89 -46.92 34.08
CA ARG A 55 42.83 -47.01 35.09
C ARG A 55 41.56 -46.28 34.65
N THR A 56 40.61 -47.03 34.09
CA THR A 56 39.35 -46.50 33.52
C THR A 56 38.39 -45.91 34.55
N ARG A 57 38.51 -46.29 35.83
CA ARG A 57 37.63 -45.79 36.92
C ARG A 57 37.62 -44.26 37.06
N TYR A 58 38.75 -43.59 36.81
CA TYR A 58 38.85 -42.13 36.91
C TYR A 58 38.12 -41.42 35.76
N ALA A 59 38.23 -41.97 34.55
CA ALA A 59 37.50 -41.49 33.38
C ALA A 59 35.98 -41.62 33.61
N VAL A 60 35.50 -42.79 34.06
CA VAL A 60 34.07 -43.01 34.38
C VAL A 60 33.59 -42.07 35.49
N GLY A 61 34.35 -41.94 36.59
CA GLY A 61 33.99 -41.05 37.69
C GLY A 61 33.87 -39.58 37.25
N SER A 62 34.78 -39.11 36.38
CA SER A 62 34.74 -37.75 35.84
C SER A 62 33.52 -37.49 34.94
N LEU A 63 33.06 -38.48 34.17
CA LEU A 63 31.81 -38.38 33.39
C LEU A 63 30.57 -38.32 34.28
N VAL A 64 30.51 -39.16 35.32
CA VAL A 64 29.41 -39.14 36.30
C VAL A 64 29.34 -37.78 37.00
N LEU A 65 30.49 -37.21 37.37
CA LEU A 65 30.55 -35.88 37.97
C LEU A 65 30.00 -34.79 37.04
N ILE A 66 30.42 -34.79 35.76
CA ILE A 66 29.85 -33.86 34.76
C ILE A 66 28.34 -34.02 34.68
N PHE A 67 27.85 -35.25 34.62
CA PHE A 67 26.42 -35.52 34.53
C PHE A 67 25.65 -34.98 35.74
N ILE A 68 26.15 -35.21 36.96
CA ILE A 68 25.54 -34.70 38.20
C ILE A 68 25.52 -33.17 38.21
N VAL A 69 26.65 -32.53 37.89
CA VAL A 69 26.75 -31.06 37.87
C VAL A 69 25.84 -30.47 36.78
N ALA A 70 25.74 -31.13 35.62
CA ALA A 70 24.84 -30.70 34.55
C ALA A 70 23.37 -30.85 34.95
N PHE A 71 23.02 -31.94 35.63
CA PHE A 71 21.66 -32.18 36.12
C PHE A 71 21.26 -31.15 37.18
N LEU A 72 22.06 -30.98 38.24
CA LEU A 72 21.83 -29.98 39.28
C LEU A 72 21.84 -28.56 38.72
N GLY A 73 22.77 -28.28 37.81
CA GLY A 73 22.88 -27.02 37.11
C GLY A 73 21.70 -26.70 36.19
N GLY A 74 20.97 -27.72 35.72
CA GLY A 74 19.73 -27.56 34.98
C GLY A 74 18.55 -27.13 35.85
N ILE A 75 18.50 -27.59 37.10
CA ILE A 75 17.43 -27.31 38.07
C ILE A 75 17.64 -25.96 38.76
N TRP A 76 18.90 -25.62 39.09
CA TRP A 76 19.26 -24.44 39.87
C TRP A 76 18.65 -23.10 39.36
N PRO A 77 18.66 -22.77 38.06
CA PRO A 77 18.06 -21.54 37.55
C PRO A 77 16.54 -21.46 37.78
N ALA A 78 15.83 -22.60 37.67
CA ALA A 78 14.39 -22.63 37.90
C ALA A 78 14.05 -22.39 39.38
N THR A 79 14.87 -22.90 40.30
CA THR A 79 14.76 -22.65 41.73
C THR A 79 14.96 -21.16 42.04
N VAL A 80 16.03 -20.55 41.50
CA VAL A 80 16.28 -19.11 41.66
C VAL A 80 15.13 -18.28 41.08
N GLN A 81 14.61 -18.64 39.91
CA GLN A 81 13.46 -17.95 39.31
C GLN A 81 12.22 -18.03 40.22
N LYS A 82 11.90 -19.22 40.74
CA LYS A 82 10.67 -19.44 41.52
C LYS A 82 10.73 -18.78 42.90
N PHE A 83 11.85 -18.89 43.61
CA PHE A 83 11.94 -18.53 45.03
C PHE A 83 12.61 -17.18 45.29
N LYS A 84 13.44 -16.67 44.36
CA LYS A 84 14.11 -15.36 44.52
C LYS A 84 13.54 -14.31 43.57
N VAL A 85 13.38 -14.65 42.28
CA VAL A 85 12.95 -13.68 41.26
C VAL A 85 11.46 -13.39 41.34
N LYS A 86 10.59 -14.39 41.21
CA LYS A 86 9.13 -14.16 41.18
C LYS A 86 8.58 -13.35 42.37
N PRO A 87 9.03 -13.54 43.63
CA PRO A 87 8.56 -12.72 44.74
C PRO A 87 8.99 -11.25 44.67
N ASN A 88 10.06 -10.94 43.93
CA ASN A 88 10.62 -9.59 43.81
C ASN A 88 10.98 -9.28 42.33
N GLU A 89 10.07 -9.63 41.42
CA GLU A 89 10.37 -9.70 39.97
C GLU A 89 10.68 -8.32 39.41
N LEU A 90 9.91 -7.30 39.78
CA LEU A 90 10.12 -5.93 39.31
C LEU A 90 11.53 -5.43 39.64
N ASN A 91 11.99 -5.55 40.89
CA ASN A 91 13.30 -5.03 41.30
C ASN A 91 14.46 -5.81 40.67
N LEU A 92 14.37 -7.15 40.62
CA LEU A 92 15.45 -8.00 40.11
C LEU A 92 15.51 -8.02 38.58
N GLU A 93 14.38 -7.89 37.89
CA GLU A 93 14.30 -7.86 36.43
C GLU A 93 14.40 -6.44 35.83
N ARG A 94 14.28 -5.38 36.65
CA ARG A 94 14.37 -3.96 36.22
C ARG A 94 15.48 -3.68 35.20
N PRO A 95 16.76 -4.04 35.43
CA PRO A 95 17.83 -3.76 34.45
C PRO A 95 17.66 -4.56 33.14
N PHE A 96 17.14 -5.79 33.22
CA PHE A 96 16.93 -6.65 32.05
C PHE A 96 15.74 -6.20 31.20
N ILE A 97 14.69 -5.69 31.85
CA ILE A 97 13.59 -4.96 31.19
C ILE A 97 14.15 -3.72 30.49
N GLY A 98 15.01 -2.94 31.17
CA GLY A 98 15.69 -1.79 30.57
C GLY A 98 16.52 -2.14 29.32
N TYR A 99 17.26 -3.26 29.35
CA TYR A 99 18.00 -3.75 28.18
C TYR A 99 17.06 -4.17 27.05
N ASN A 100 16.00 -4.91 27.35
CA ASN A 100 15.00 -5.31 26.36
C ASN A 100 14.35 -4.08 25.70
N ILE A 101 13.95 -3.07 26.47
CA ILE A 101 13.41 -1.80 25.95
C ILE A 101 14.43 -1.11 25.04
N LYS A 102 15.67 -0.90 25.52
CA LYS A 102 16.72 -0.21 24.78
C LYS A 102 17.06 -0.92 23.47
N PHE A 103 17.30 -2.23 23.53
CA PHE A 103 17.74 -3.00 22.37
C PHE A 103 16.61 -3.30 21.39
N THR A 104 15.37 -3.46 21.85
CA THR A 104 14.22 -3.55 20.93
C THR A 104 13.99 -2.21 20.23
N ARG A 105 14.01 -1.09 20.97
CA ARG A 105 13.88 0.24 20.36
C ARG A 105 14.95 0.47 19.31
N TYR A 106 16.22 0.18 19.64
CA TYR A 106 17.31 0.24 18.66
C TYR A 106 17.05 -0.69 17.47
N ALA A 107 16.77 -1.98 17.70
CA ALA A 107 16.68 -2.97 16.63
C ALA A 107 15.57 -2.71 15.61
N TYR A 108 14.53 -1.95 15.96
CA TYR A 108 13.46 -1.52 15.05
C TYR A 108 13.50 -0.02 14.71
N ASN A 109 14.59 0.69 15.06
CA ASN A 109 14.77 2.13 14.81
C ASN A 109 13.69 3.02 15.46
N LEU A 110 13.20 2.60 16.63
CA LEU A 110 12.19 3.32 17.43
C LEU A 110 12.81 4.34 18.40
N ASP A 111 14.11 4.23 18.66
CA ASP A 111 14.88 5.13 19.50
C ASP A 111 15.05 6.53 18.89
N ARG A 112 14.80 6.68 17.58
CA ARG A 112 14.91 7.92 16.82
C ARG A 112 13.57 8.60 16.50
N ILE A 113 12.48 8.06 17.03
CA ILE A 113 11.15 8.63 16.84
C ILE A 113 11.07 9.94 17.61
N GLU A 114 10.76 11.03 16.91
CA GLU A 114 10.53 12.33 17.52
C GLU A 114 9.13 12.38 18.11
N GLU A 115 9.02 12.63 19.42
CA GLU A 115 7.73 12.79 20.08
C GLU A 115 7.37 14.26 20.20
N LYS A 116 6.14 14.61 19.80
CA LYS A 116 5.58 15.96 19.87
C LYS A 116 4.18 15.93 20.44
N GLU A 117 3.73 17.03 21.00
CA GLU A 117 2.34 17.21 21.40
C GLU A 117 1.53 17.80 20.23
N TYR A 118 0.35 17.26 19.96
CA TYR A 118 -0.55 17.81 18.94
C TYR A 118 -1.41 18.92 19.54
N PRO A 119 -1.36 20.15 19.01
CA PRO A 119 -2.14 21.25 19.55
C PRO A 119 -3.63 21.08 19.15
N VAL A 120 -4.44 20.45 20.01
CA VAL A 120 -5.91 20.29 19.81
C VAL A 120 -6.66 21.58 20.17
N ILE A 121 -6.18 22.72 19.69
CA ILE A 121 -6.76 24.05 19.95
C ILE A 121 -7.36 24.69 18.69
N GLY A 122 -7.17 24.04 17.53
CA GLY A 122 -7.62 24.55 16.25
C GLY A 122 -9.12 24.41 16.06
N ARG A 123 -9.72 25.39 15.38
CA ARG A 123 -11.11 25.33 14.91
C ARG A 123 -11.13 25.32 13.39
N LEU A 124 -11.75 24.30 12.81
CA LEU A 124 -11.96 24.24 11.36
C LEU A 124 -13.18 25.09 10.99
N THR A 125 -13.04 25.82 9.89
CA THR A 125 -14.12 26.55 9.21
C THR A 125 -14.10 26.16 7.73
N TYR A 126 -15.20 26.43 7.03
CA TYR A 126 -15.29 26.14 5.60
C TYR A 126 -14.12 26.75 4.82
N ASP A 127 -13.83 28.03 5.06
CA ASP A 127 -12.77 28.76 4.36
C ASP A 127 -11.38 28.21 4.68
N VAL A 128 -11.12 27.83 5.93
CA VAL A 128 -9.83 27.23 6.32
C VAL A 128 -9.60 25.91 5.60
N VAL A 129 -10.62 25.04 5.53
CA VAL A 129 -10.48 23.73 4.88
C VAL A 129 -10.42 23.84 3.37
N THR A 130 -11.26 24.68 2.76
CA THR A 130 -11.34 24.81 1.30
C THR A 130 -10.22 25.65 0.68
N SER A 131 -9.62 26.57 1.46
CA SER A 131 -8.43 27.30 1.02
C SER A 131 -7.15 26.48 1.10
N ASP A 132 -7.14 25.39 1.89
CA ASP A 132 -6.03 24.44 1.91
C ASP A 132 -6.03 23.60 0.63
N LYS A 133 -5.27 24.10 -0.35
CA LYS A 133 -5.09 23.41 -1.62
C LYS A 133 -4.42 22.07 -1.45
N ALA A 134 -3.48 21.91 -0.52
CA ALA A 134 -2.81 20.63 -0.33
C ALA A 134 -3.82 19.54 0.09
N PHE A 135 -4.79 19.89 0.93
CA PHE A 135 -5.90 19.01 1.26
C PHE A 135 -6.89 18.83 0.09
N MET A 136 -7.45 19.91 -0.45
CA MET A 136 -8.50 19.83 -1.49
C MET A 136 -8.02 19.10 -2.75
N GLU A 137 -6.73 19.24 -3.08
CA GLU A 137 -6.13 18.64 -4.26
C GLU A 137 -5.67 17.19 -4.02
N ASN A 138 -5.49 16.73 -2.78
CA ASN A 138 -4.83 15.44 -2.48
C ASN A 138 -5.57 14.54 -1.50
N VAL A 139 -6.74 14.93 -0.99
CA VAL A 139 -7.54 14.01 -0.18
C VAL A 139 -7.89 12.78 -1.01
N ARG A 140 -7.58 11.61 -0.45
CA ARG A 140 -7.68 10.33 -1.15
C ARG A 140 -9.12 9.84 -1.16
N LEU A 141 -9.87 10.28 -2.17
CA LEU A 141 -11.25 9.85 -2.40
C LEU A 141 -11.33 8.49 -3.10
N TRP A 142 -10.23 8.04 -3.73
CA TRP A 142 -10.10 6.71 -4.32
C TRP A 142 -9.36 5.71 -3.42
N ASP A 143 -9.92 4.50 -3.33
CA ASP A 143 -9.34 3.35 -2.66
C ASP A 143 -8.76 2.39 -3.69
N TRP A 144 -7.64 1.73 -3.39
CA TRP A 144 -6.93 0.89 -4.36
C TRP A 144 -7.78 -0.31 -4.81
N ARG A 145 -8.71 -0.80 -3.98
CA ARG A 145 -9.58 -1.94 -4.27
C ARG A 145 -10.60 -1.64 -5.37
N PRO A 146 -11.53 -0.67 -5.21
CA PRO A 146 -12.45 -0.30 -6.28
C PRO A 146 -11.69 0.22 -7.50
N LEU A 147 -10.59 0.96 -7.32
CA LEU A 147 -9.83 1.50 -8.43
C LEU A 147 -9.19 0.42 -9.31
N LYS A 148 -8.65 -0.66 -8.72
CA LYS A 148 -8.14 -1.82 -9.47
C LYS A 148 -9.23 -2.43 -10.37
N GLN A 149 -10.45 -2.56 -9.86
CA GLN A 149 -11.58 -3.08 -10.63
C GLN A 149 -11.96 -2.12 -11.77
N ILE A 150 -11.95 -0.81 -11.51
CA ILE A 150 -12.17 0.22 -12.55
C ILE A 150 -11.11 0.11 -13.65
N PHE A 151 -9.82 -0.05 -13.30
CA PHE A 151 -8.75 -0.23 -14.29
C PHE A 151 -8.94 -1.51 -15.10
N LYS A 152 -9.28 -2.62 -14.47
CA LYS A 152 -9.57 -3.88 -15.16
C LYS A 152 -10.69 -3.73 -16.19
N GLN A 153 -11.78 -3.06 -15.82
CA GLN A 153 -12.95 -2.91 -16.69
C GLN A 153 -12.74 -1.88 -17.81
N LEU A 154 -12.07 -0.76 -17.52
CA LEU A 154 -11.97 0.36 -18.45
C LEU A 154 -10.65 0.43 -19.24
N GLN A 155 -9.58 -0.18 -18.75
CA GLN A 155 -8.22 0.12 -19.20
C GLN A 155 -7.36 -1.10 -19.54
N VAL A 156 -7.85 -2.32 -19.32
CA VAL A 156 -7.20 -3.54 -19.84
C VAL A 156 -7.18 -3.51 -21.36
N LEU A 157 -8.31 -3.16 -21.97
CA LEU A 157 -8.57 -3.06 -23.41
C LEU A 157 -8.34 -4.34 -24.23
N ARG A 158 -7.49 -5.27 -23.79
CA ARG A 158 -7.14 -6.51 -24.50
C ARG A 158 -6.95 -7.69 -23.52
N PRO A 159 -7.37 -8.92 -23.88
CA PRO A 159 -7.35 -10.08 -22.96
C PRO A 159 -5.97 -10.52 -22.44
N GLN A 160 -4.89 -10.17 -23.14
CA GLN A 160 -3.53 -10.48 -22.72
C GLN A 160 -3.02 -9.56 -21.60
N TYR A 161 -3.68 -8.44 -21.34
CA TYR A 161 -3.24 -7.46 -20.35
C TYR A 161 -4.05 -7.56 -19.06
N ASP A 162 -3.40 -7.25 -17.95
CA ASP A 162 -4.04 -7.19 -16.64
C ASP A 162 -3.32 -6.15 -15.76
N PHE A 163 -3.95 -5.78 -14.65
CA PHE A 163 -3.37 -4.93 -13.61
C PHE A 163 -3.13 -5.76 -12.34
N SER A 164 -1.85 -5.90 -11.98
CA SER A 164 -1.41 -6.65 -10.79
C SER A 164 -1.91 -5.98 -9.50
N ASP A 165 -1.74 -4.67 -9.39
CA ASP A 165 -2.05 -3.86 -8.22
C ASP A 165 -2.32 -2.39 -8.59
N VAL A 166 -2.48 -1.55 -7.56
CA VAL A 166 -2.56 -0.09 -7.71
C VAL A 166 -1.71 0.55 -6.63
N ASP A 167 -0.75 1.34 -7.08
CA ASP A 167 0.21 2.07 -6.26
C ASP A 167 -0.23 3.48 -5.94
N ILE A 168 0.34 4.05 -4.87
CA ILE A 168 0.19 5.45 -4.49
C ILE A 168 1.57 6.13 -4.60
N ASP A 169 1.60 7.29 -5.25
CA ASP A 169 2.78 8.13 -5.37
C ASP A 169 2.40 9.62 -5.45
N ARG A 170 3.39 10.50 -5.56
CA ARG A 170 3.21 11.94 -5.76
C ARG A 170 4.07 12.48 -6.91
N TYR A 171 3.49 13.40 -7.67
CA TYR A 171 4.14 14.11 -8.77
C TYR A 171 4.00 15.62 -8.57
N ARG A 172 4.88 16.40 -9.19
CA ARG A 172 4.76 17.86 -9.22
C ARG A 172 4.04 18.29 -10.49
N ILE A 173 2.82 18.79 -10.35
CA ILE A 173 2.01 19.30 -11.46
C ILE A 173 1.81 20.80 -11.23
N ASN A 174 2.23 21.63 -12.18
CA ASN A 174 2.19 23.10 -12.08
C ASN A 174 2.83 23.64 -10.78
N GLY A 175 3.95 23.03 -10.37
CA GLY A 175 4.69 23.40 -9.15
C GLY A 175 4.07 22.90 -7.84
N ARG A 176 2.88 22.28 -7.87
CA ARG A 176 2.19 21.74 -6.69
C ARG A 176 2.35 20.23 -6.60
N LEU A 177 2.38 19.73 -5.36
CA LEU A 177 2.41 18.29 -5.12
C LEU A 177 1.02 17.71 -5.33
N ARG A 178 0.93 16.69 -6.19
CA ARG A 178 -0.29 15.96 -6.52
C ARG A 178 -0.09 14.49 -6.21
N GLN A 179 -0.89 13.97 -5.28
CA GLN A 179 -0.99 12.56 -4.99
C GLN A 179 -1.78 11.88 -6.11
N VAL A 180 -1.23 10.79 -6.63
CA VAL A 180 -1.81 10.02 -7.71
C VAL A 180 -1.82 8.54 -7.33
N MET A 181 -2.70 7.81 -7.99
CA MET A 181 -2.71 6.36 -7.99
C MET A 181 -2.43 5.86 -9.39
N LEU A 182 -1.61 4.83 -9.49
CA LEU A 182 -1.08 4.38 -10.76
C LEU A 182 -0.96 2.85 -10.78
N ALA A 183 -1.05 2.27 -11.97
CA ALA A 183 -0.95 0.81 -12.14
C ALA A 183 -0.28 0.47 -13.47
N ALA A 184 0.61 -0.52 -13.46
CA ALA A 184 1.25 -1.04 -14.66
C ALA A 184 0.30 -1.99 -15.40
N ARG A 185 0.15 -1.77 -16.71
CA ARG A 185 -0.59 -2.69 -17.59
C ARG A 185 0.36 -3.81 -18.01
N GLU A 186 0.30 -4.93 -17.31
CA GLU A 186 1.22 -6.04 -17.48
C GLU A 186 0.65 -7.17 -18.34
N LEU A 187 1.55 -8.01 -18.88
CA LEU A 187 1.16 -9.18 -19.65
C LEU A 187 0.73 -10.32 -18.71
N ASN A 188 -0.51 -10.78 -18.84
CA ASN A 188 -1.04 -11.96 -18.18
C ASN A 188 -1.40 -13.06 -19.19
N TYR A 189 -0.41 -13.88 -19.55
CA TYR A 189 -0.60 -14.97 -20.50
C TYR A 189 -1.60 -16.05 -20.04
N ASN A 190 -1.80 -16.19 -18.72
CA ASN A 190 -2.67 -17.23 -18.17
C ASN A 190 -4.15 -16.97 -18.47
N GLN A 191 -4.55 -15.72 -18.72
CA GLN A 191 -5.94 -15.35 -19.04
C GLN A 191 -6.29 -15.58 -20.52
N LEU A 192 -5.29 -15.85 -21.37
CA LEU A 192 -5.55 -16.15 -22.77
C LEU A 192 -6.31 -17.47 -22.97
N ARG A 193 -7.13 -17.52 -24.03
CA ARG A 193 -7.81 -18.74 -24.45
C ARG A 193 -6.80 -19.83 -24.83
N ALA A 194 -7.20 -21.09 -24.71
CA ALA A 194 -6.30 -22.23 -24.89
C ALA A 194 -5.67 -22.27 -26.30
N GLU A 195 -6.40 -21.83 -27.32
CA GLU A 195 -5.96 -21.79 -28.71
C GLU A 195 -4.85 -20.75 -28.93
N ALA A 196 -4.89 -19.65 -28.16
CA ALA A 196 -3.85 -18.63 -28.20
C ALA A 196 -2.59 -19.04 -27.42
N LYS A 197 -2.66 -20.08 -26.59
CA LYS A 197 -1.58 -20.54 -25.71
C LYS A 197 -0.50 -21.40 -26.43
N THR A 198 -0.10 -21.00 -27.63
CA THR A 198 0.95 -21.69 -28.40
C THR A 198 2.36 -21.27 -27.95
N TRP A 199 3.36 -22.14 -28.13
CA TRP A 199 4.75 -21.79 -27.80
C TRP A 199 5.24 -20.55 -28.56
N VAL A 200 4.83 -20.38 -29.83
CA VAL A 200 5.18 -19.20 -30.63
C VAL A 200 4.60 -17.93 -30.03
N ASN A 201 3.30 -17.94 -29.68
CA ASN A 201 2.64 -16.78 -29.08
C ASN A 201 3.24 -16.41 -27.74
N GLN A 202 3.55 -17.41 -26.90
CA GLN A 202 4.16 -17.21 -25.60
C GLN A 202 5.58 -16.64 -25.68
N THR A 203 6.32 -17.01 -26.72
CA THR A 203 7.76 -16.77 -26.80
C THR A 203 8.12 -15.53 -27.63
N PHE A 204 7.38 -15.28 -28.72
CA PHE A 204 7.73 -14.25 -29.72
C PHE A 204 6.65 -13.19 -29.95
N THR A 205 5.37 -13.50 -29.74
CA THR A 205 4.27 -12.57 -30.04
C THR A 205 3.93 -11.73 -28.81
N TYR A 206 3.49 -12.37 -27.73
CA TYR A 206 3.09 -11.70 -26.49
C TYR A 206 4.29 -11.65 -25.54
N THR A 207 5.16 -10.67 -25.76
CA THR A 207 6.44 -10.58 -25.06
C THR A 207 6.43 -9.61 -23.88
N HIS A 208 5.55 -8.62 -23.86
CA HIS A 208 5.61 -7.50 -22.91
C HIS A 208 4.21 -6.95 -22.56
N GLY A 209 4.12 -6.25 -21.41
CA GLY A 209 2.99 -5.39 -21.04
C GLY A 209 3.11 -4.00 -21.67
N TYR A 210 2.07 -3.15 -21.59
CA TYR A 210 2.05 -1.88 -22.33
C TYR A 210 1.54 -0.71 -21.48
N GLY A 211 2.49 0.07 -20.93
CA GLY A 211 2.24 1.36 -20.29
C GLY A 211 1.63 1.28 -18.90
N ILE A 212 1.17 2.44 -18.43
CA ILE A 212 0.61 2.62 -17.10
C ILE A 212 -0.69 3.43 -17.19
N CYS A 213 -1.57 3.25 -16.21
CA CYS A 213 -2.69 4.13 -15.96
C CYS A 213 -2.36 5.03 -14.76
N VAL A 214 -2.75 6.30 -14.82
CA VAL A 214 -2.53 7.26 -13.73
C VAL A 214 -3.82 8.04 -13.49
N VAL A 215 -4.24 8.12 -12.23
CA VAL A 215 -5.40 8.91 -11.79
C VAL A 215 -5.01 9.79 -10.59
N PRO A 216 -5.41 11.06 -10.51
CA PRO A 216 -5.35 11.83 -9.28
C PRO A 216 -6.29 11.23 -8.22
N VAL A 217 -5.89 11.31 -6.95
CA VAL A 217 -6.68 10.68 -5.87
C VAL A 217 -7.95 11.44 -5.47
N SER A 218 -8.06 12.71 -5.87
CA SER A 218 -9.13 13.63 -5.45
C SER A 218 -10.14 13.97 -6.54
N GLU A 219 -9.84 13.73 -7.83
CA GLU A 219 -10.69 14.17 -8.93
C GLU A 219 -11.66 13.08 -9.39
N ILE A 220 -12.93 13.46 -9.50
CA ILE A 220 -14.02 12.58 -9.89
C ILE A 220 -14.82 13.24 -11.02
N ILE A 221 -15.18 12.45 -12.03
CA ILE A 221 -16.06 12.83 -13.13
C ILE A 221 -17.19 11.81 -13.18
N ASN A 222 -18.42 12.24 -12.89
CA ASN A 222 -19.62 11.39 -12.91
C ASN A 222 -19.45 10.08 -12.11
N GLY A 223 -18.93 10.17 -10.88
CA GLY A 223 -18.70 9.01 -10.00
C GLY A 223 -17.50 8.12 -10.39
N ARG A 224 -16.72 8.48 -11.42
CA ARG A 224 -15.56 7.73 -11.91
C ARG A 224 -14.26 8.54 -11.80
N PRO A 225 -13.09 7.90 -11.74
CA PRO A 225 -11.84 8.62 -11.66
C PRO A 225 -11.57 9.35 -12.97
N ARG A 226 -11.00 10.56 -12.87
CA ARG A 226 -10.38 11.20 -14.02
C ARG A 226 -9.05 10.50 -14.31
N PHE A 227 -8.73 10.28 -15.59
CA PHE A 227 -7.43 9.72 -15.98
C PHE A 227 -6.48 10.82 -16.43
N TYR A 228 -5.26 10.80 -15.91
CA TYR A 228 -4.12 11.58 -16.42
C TYR A 228 -3.35 10.80 -17.49
N VAL A 229 -3.27 9.48 -17.36
CA VAL A 229 -2.68 8.58 -18.36
C VAL A 229 -3.62 7.41 -18.56
N LYS A 230 -3.96 7.10 -19.82
CA LYS A 230 -4.89 6.03 -20.19
C LYS A 230 -4.67 5.51 -21.60
N ASP A 231 -5.44 4.47 -21.95
CA ASP A 231 -5.62 3.91 -23.29
C ASP A 231 -4.38 3.20 -23.87
N ILE A 232 -4.53 2.67 -25.10
CA ILE A 232 -3.47 2.06 -25.90
C ILE A 232 -3.67 2.52 -27.36
N PRO A 233 -2.75 3.29 -27.97
CA PRO A 233 -1.52 3.84 -27.39
C PRO A 233 -1.80 4.83 -26.24
N LEU A 234 -0.76 5.16 -25.46
CA LEU A 234 -0.92 6.01 -24.26
C LEU A 234 -1.40 7.42 -24.63
N ASN A 235 -2.51 7.83 -24.03
CA ASN A 235 -3.05 9.18 -24.06
C ASN A 235 -2.74 9.88 -22.73
N TYR A 236 -2.28 11.13 -22.82
CA TYR A 236 -1.88 11.95 -21.68
C TYR A 236 -2.79 13.17 -21.58
N ALA A 237 -3.31 13.43 -20.38
CA ALA A 237 -4.04 14.67 -20.09
C ALA A 237 -3.10 15.89 -20.27
N PRO A 238 -3.62 17.05 -20.71
CA PRO A 238 -2.81 18.24 -20.99
C PRO A 238 -1.94 18.72 -19.82
N GLU A 239 -2.43 18.60 -18.58
CA GLU A 239 -1.70 18.96 -17.37
C GLU A 239 -0.60 17.97 -16.98
N TRP A 240 -0.60 16.76 -17.54
CA TRP A 240 0.37 15.72 -17.23
C TRP A 240 1.59 15.85 -18.14
N LEU A 241 2.70 16.32 -17.57
CA LEU A 241 3.92 16.63 -18.31
C LEU A 241 4.90 15.46 -18.40
N GLU A 242 4.82 14.50 -17.47
CA GLU A 242 5.69 13.32 -17.47
C GLU A 242 5.28 12.38 -18.61
N ARG A 243 6.15 12.17 -19.60
CA ARG A 243 5.82 11.34 -20.77
C ARG A 243 6.87 10.28 -20.99
N VAL A 244 6.41 9.07 -21.30
CA VAL A 244 7.32 8.01 -21.75
C VAL A 244 7.84 8.37 -23.14
N LYS A 245 9.15 8.28 -23.33
CA LYS A 245 9.79 8.51 -24.64
C LYS A 245 9.34 7.44 -25.63
N GLU A 246 9.15 7.82 -26.89
CA GLU A 246 8.72 6.91 -27.97
C GLU A 246 9.69 5.73 -28.18
N ASN A 247 10.99 5.98 -28.00
CA ASN A 247 12.02 4.95 -28.01
C ASN A 247 12.69 4.90 -26.61
N PRO A 248 12.57 3.79 -25.84
CA PRO A 248 12.02 2.48 -26.21
C PRO A 248 10.49 2.32 -26.10
N GLY A 249 9.75 3.37 -25.72
CA GLY A 249 8.30 3.30 -25.56
C GLY A 249 7.87 2.74 -24.21
N PRO A 250 6.56 2.61 -23.98
CA PRO A 250 5.98 2.23 -22.69
C PRO A 250 5.96 0.72 -22.42
N ARG A 251 6.86 -0.04 -23.05
CA ARG A 251 6.82 -1.52 -23.02
C ARG A 251 7.42 -2.06 -21.73
N ILE A 252 6.72 -3.00 -21.10
CA ILE A 252 7.08 -3.62 -19.82
C ILE A 252 7.51 -5.06 -20.10
N TYR A 253 8.81 -5.26 -20.32
CA TYR A 253 9.40 -6.60 -20.47
C TYR A 253 9.68 -7.26 -19.11
N TYR A 254 9.89 -6.46 -18.07
CA TYR A 254 10.15 -6.89 -16.70
C TYR A 254 9.10 -6.25 -15.78
N GLY A 255 8.34 -7.09 -15.08
CA GLY A 255 7.25 -6.67 -14.20
C GLY A 255 6.81 -7.79 -13.27
N GLU A 256 5.79 -7.58 -12.46
CA GLU A 256 5.32 -8.52 -11.45
C GLU A 256 4.65 -9.77 -12.04
N MET A 257 4.02 -9.67 -13.21
CA MET A 257 3.27 -10.76 -13.83
C MET A 257 4.09 -11.56 -14.86
N THR A 258 5.32 -11.11 -15.14
CA THR A 258 6.18 -11.65 -16.20
C THR A 258 6.92 -12.94 -15.78
N ASN A 259 6.18 -14.03 -15.56
CA ASN A 259 6.70 -15.29 -15.01
C ASN A 259 7.29 -16.28 -16.04
N HIS A 260 7.28 -15.94 -17.34
CA HIS A 260 7.74 -16.82 -18.41
C HIS A 260 8.88 -16.20 -19.23
N TYR A 261 9.77 -17.03 -19.76
CA TYR A 261 10.85 -16.56 -20.64
C TYR A 261 10.29 -16.12 -22.00
N VAL A 262 10.94 -15.16 -22.65
CA VAL A 262 10.61 -14.77 -24.04
C VAL A 262 11.89 -14.67 -24.86
N ILE A 263 11.75 -14.78 -26.17
CA ILE A 263 12.87 -14.62 -27.10
C ILE A 263 12.56 -13.42 -27.99
N VAL A 264 13.41 -12.42 -27.87
CA VAL A 264 13.30 -11.16 -28.61
C VAL A 264 14.36 -11.10 -29.70
N ASN A 265 14.09 -10.37 -30.77
CA ASN A 265 15.03 -10.23 -31.88
C ASN A 265 15.32 -8.75 -32.20
N PRO A 266 16.35 -8.15 -31.58
CA PRO A 266 16.65 -6.72 -31.70
C PRO A 266 17.07 -6.23 -33.07
N GLN A 267 17.42 -7.13 -34.00
CA GLN A 267 17.87 -6.78 -35.35
C GLN A 267 16.90 -7.31 -36.42
N SER A 268 15.67 -7.67 -36.04
CA SER A 268 14.68 -8.16 -37.00
C SER A 268 14.16 -7.02 -37.88
N ALA A 269 14.29 -7.16 -39.21
CA ALA A 269 13.68 -6.22 -40.18
C ALA A 269 12.15 -6.34 -40.23
N LYS A 270 11.58 -7.48 -39.80
CA LYS A 270 10.14 -7.70 -39.69
C LYS A 270 9.77 -7.79 -38.20
N PRO A 271 9.15 -6.75 -37.61
CA PRO A 271 8.71 -6.80 -36.22
C PRO A 271 7.61 -7.85 -36.03
N ARG A 272 7.59 -8.46 -34.85
CA ARG A 272 6.75 -9.65 -34.55
C ARG A 272 6.08 -9.58 -33.19
N GLU A 273 6.65 -8.81 -32.28
CA GLU A 273 6.11 -8.62 -30.96
C GLU A 273 4.84 -7.77 -31.10
N PHE A 274 3.75 -8.20 -30.50
CA PHE A 274 2.49 -7.48 -30.54
C PHE A 274 2.55 -6.26 -29.61
N ASP A 275 2.16 -5.08 -30.11
CA ASP A 275 1.88 -3.91 -29.27
C ASP A 275 0.37 -3.67 -29.15
N TYR A 276 -0.30 -3.28 -30.24
CA TYR A 276 -1.73 -2.95 -30.27
C TYR A 276 -2.29 -2.95 -31.71
N PRO A 277 -3.60 -3.16 -31.91
CA PRO A 277 -4.20 -3.07 -33.25
C PRO A 277 -4.30 -1.61 -33.71
N MET A 278 -4.17 -1.37 -35.01
CA MET A 278 -4.50 -0.08 -35.61
C MET A 278 -6.02 0.11 -35.67
N GLU A 279 -6.49 1.35 -35.51
CA GLU A 279 -7.94 1.65 -35.50
C GLU A 279 -8.59 1.52 -36.89
N GLU A 280 -7.84 1.76 -37.96
CA GLU A 280 -8.34 1.83 -39.34
C GLU A 280 -7.97 0.62 -40.22
N SER A 281 -7.30 -0.40 -39.66
CA SER A 281 -6.92 -1.61 -40.41
C SER A 281 -6.97 -2.86 -39.56
N GLU A 282 -7.07 -4.04 -40.19
CA GLU A 282 -6.89 -5.33 -39.52
C GLU A 282 -5.43 -5.61 -39.15
N GLU A 283 -4.51 -4.68 -39.42
CA GLU A 283 -3.11 -4.82 -39.08
C GLU A 283 -2.81 -4.42 -37.63
N TYR A 284 -1.86 -5.12 -37.05
CA TYR A 284 -1.35 -4.85 -35.71
C TYR A 284 -0.07 -4.03 -35.79
N VAL A 285 0.04 -3.04 -34.91
CA VAL A 285 1.33 -2.43 -34.59
C VAL A 285 2.20 -3.50 -33.94
N LYS A 286 3.33 -3.76 -34.59
CA LYS A 286 4.32 -4.72 -34.14
C LYS A 286 5.60 -4.00 -33.76
N ASN A 287 6.28 -4.57 -32.79
CA ASN A 287 7.58 -4.10 -32.33
C ASN A 287 8.67 -5.17 -32.47
N SER A 288 9.91 -4.71 -32.36
CA SER A 288 11.06 -5.54 -32.00
C SER A 288 11.77 -4.88 -30.82
N TYR A 289 12.08 -5.66 -29.80
CA TYR A 289 12.84 -5.18 -28.65
C TYR A 289 14.19 -4.57 -29.07
N GLN A 290 14.46 -3.31 -28.74
CA GLN A 290 15.71 -2.62 -29.10
C GLN A 290 16.71 -2.55 -27.93
N GLY A 291 16.36 -3.11 -26.78
CA GLY A 291 17.13 -3.02 -25.55
C GLY A 291 18.31 -3.98 -25.47
N LYS A 292 19.00 -3.92 -24.33
CA LYS A 292 20.22 -4.72 -24.05
C LYS A 292 19.98 -5.85 -23.04
N GLY A 293 18.75 -5.98 -22.54
CA GLY A 293 18.35 -6.97 -21.54
C GLY A 293 18.38 -8.42 -22.05
N GLY A 294 18.62 -9.36 -21.14
CA GLY A 294 18.69 -10.80 -21.40
C GLY A 294 20.05 -11.33 -21.87
N VAL A 295 20.07 -12.55 -22.40
CA VAL A 295 21.29 -13.24 -22.85
C VAL A 295 21.22 -13.56 -24.36
N PRO A 296 22.25 -13.22 -25.15
CA PRO A 296 22.24 -13.50 -26.59
C PRO A 296 22.38 -15.00 -26.92
N ILE A 297 21.54 -15.49 -27.82
CA ILE A 297 21.54 -16.85 -28.38
C ILE A 297 22.36 -16.86 -29.67
N SER A 298 23.64 -16.52 -29.56
CA SER A 298 24.52 -16.32 -30.72
C SER A 298 25.00 -17.62 -31.39
N SER A 299 24.85 -18.78 -30.74
CA SER A 299 25.37 -20.06 -31.23
C SER A 299 24.43 -21.24 -30.96
N MET A 300 24.61 -22.32 -31.72
CA MET A 300 23.83 -23.55 -31.56
C MET A 300 24.02 -24.19 -30.19
N ILE A 301 25.22 -24.11 -29.59
CA ILE A 301 25.49 -24.60 -28.23
C ILE A 301 24.67 -23.83 -27.20
N ARG A 302 24.61 -22.49 -27.29
CA ARG A 302 23.75 -21.70 -26.39
C ARG A 302 22.27 -22.02 -26.59
N LYS A 303 21.85 -22.20 -27.85
CA LYS A 303 20.49 -22.62 -28.20
C LYS A 303 20.15 -23.97 -27.54
N LEU A 304 21.08 -24.93 -27.56
CA LEU A 304 20.95 -26.23 -26.89
C LEU A 304 20.87 -26.13 -25.36
N ILE A 305 21.75 -25.35 -24.74
CA ILE A 305 21.75 -25.13 -23.28
C ILE A 305 20.41 -24.55 -22.82
N PHE A 306 19.89 -23.54 -23.52
CA PHE A 306 18.60 -22.95 -23.17
C PHE A 306 17.42 -23.89 -23.45
N ALA A 307 17.45 -24.63 -24.57
CA ALA A 307 16.45 -25.65 -24.85
C ALA A 307 16.40 -26.71 -23.74
N TRP A 308 17.55 -27.11 -23.20
CA TRP A 308 17.64 -28.02 -22.05
C TRP A 308 17.13 -27.37 -20.76
N LYS A 309 17.59 -26.16 -20.42
CA LYS A 309 17.17 -25.41 -19.21
C LYS A 309 15.65 -25.22 -19.15
N PHE A 310 15.04 -24.83 -20.27
CA PHE A 310 13.61 -24.54 -20.36
C PHE A 310 12.77 -25.74 -20.85
N ARG A 311 13.40 -26.90 -21.05
CA ARG A 311 12.76 -28.14 -21.54
C ARG A 311 11.91 -27.92 -22.79
N SER A 312 12.42 -27.12 -23.73
CA SER A 312 11.70 -26.75 -24.95
C SER A 312 12.45 -27.18 -26.20
N ILE A 313 12.01 -28.30 -26.81
CA ILE A 313 12.56 -28.76 -28.10
C ILE A 313 12.25 -27.78 -29.23
N ASN A 314 11.13 -27.06 -29.13
CA ASN A 314 10.71 -26.04 -30.08
C ASN A 314 11.76 -24.94 -30.23
N MET A 315 12.55 -24.64 -29.19
CA MET A 315 13.67 -23.71 -29.32
C MET A 315 14.63 -24.19 -30.41
N LEU A 316 15.04 -25.47 -30.44
CA LEU A 316 15.98 -26.01 -31.42
C LEU A 316 15.43 -26.00 -32.84
N LEU A 317 14.17 -26.42 -32.99
CA LEU A 317 13.49 -26.61 -34.28
C LEU A 317 12.96 -25.32 -34.89
N SER A 318 12.73 -24.29 -34.08
CA SER A 318 12.21 -23.01 -34.57
C SER A 318 13.25 -22.28 -35.45
N GLY A 319 12.81 -21.93 -36.66
CA GLY A 319 13.52 -21.04 -37.58
C GLY A 319 13.47 -19.56 -37.18
N GLU A 320 12.72 -19.22 -36.11
CA GLU A 320 12.54 -17.84 -35.67
C GLU A 320 13.69 -17.31 -34.80
N ILE A 321 14.55 -18.22 -34.32
CA ILE A 321 15.72 -17.87 -33.52
C ILE A 321 16.91 -17.63 -34.46
N SER A 322 17.39 -16.40 -34.46
CA SER A 322 18.56 -15.96 -35.22
C SER A 322 19.75 -15.66 -34.29
N ARG A 323 20.93 -15.35 -34.85
CA ARG A 323 22.13 -15.03 -34.05
C ARG A 323 22.01 -13.72 -33.26
N SER A 324 21.12 -12.82 -33.67
CA SER A 324 20.80 -11.58 -32.96
C SER A 324 19.78 -11.79 -31.84
N SER A 325 19.10 -12.94 -31.80
CA SER A 325 18.06 -13.21 -30.80
C SER A 325 18.62 -13.24 -29.37
N ARG A 326 17.84 -12.73 -28.43
CA ARG A 326 18.14 -12.72 -27.00
C ARG A 326 17.03 -13.41 -26.23
N ILE A 327 17.39 -14.23 -25.25
CA ILE A 327 16.43 -14.80 -24.31
C ILE A 327 16.33 -13.93 -23.07
N LEU A 328 15.12 -13.49 -22.75
CA LEU A 328 14.80 -12.77 -21.53
C LEU A 328 14.18 -13.77 -20.54
N PHE A 329 14.80 -13.97 -19.38
CA PHE A 329 14.34 -14.85 -18.30
C PHE A 329 14.63 -14.23 -16.93
N HIS A 330 14.07 -14.77 -15.85
CA HIS A 330 13.93 -14.07 -14.56
C HIS A 330 13.34 -12.67 -14.81
N ARG A 331 12.19 -12.63 -15.48
CA ARG A 331 11.55 -11.37 -15.87
C ARG A 331 10.71 -10.81 -14.74
N ASN A 332 10.09 -11.69 -13.96
CA ASN A 332 9.51 -11.36 -12.68
C ASN A 332 10.53 -10.62 -11.81
N ILE A 333 10.18 -9.40 -11.41
CA ILE A 333 11.11 -8.50 -10.72
C ILE A 333 11.52 -9.03 -9.33
N GLN A 334 10.61 -9.70 -8.61
CA GLN A 334 10.90 -10.31 -7.31
C GLN A 334 11.85 -11.51 -7.45
N ASP A 335 11.60 -12.38 -8.43
CA ASP A 335 12.48 -13.51 -8.76
C ASP A 335 13.89 -13.01 -9.18
N ARG A 336 13.94 -11.95 -9.99
CA ARG A 336 15.18 -11.32 -10.43
C ARG A 336 16.01 -10.79 -9.28
N ILE A 337 15.43 -9.95 -8.40
CA ILE A 337 16.18 -9.32 -7.31
C ILE A 337 16.59 -10.34 -6.25
N SER A 338 15.74 -11.34 -5.97
CA SER A 338 16.06 -12.42 -5.03
C SER A 338 17.14 -13.36 -5.56
N THR A 339 17.21 -13.57 -6.87
CA THR A 339 18.32 -14.29 -7.51
C THR A 339 19.64 -13.50 -7.42
N ILE A 340 19.60 -12.18 -7.55
CA ILE A 340 20.81 -11.32 -7.50
C ILE A 340 21.31 -11.16 -6.06
N ALA A 341 20.41 -10.95 -5.10
CA ALA A 341 20.75 -10.54 -3.73
C ALA A 341 20.00 -11.39 -2.66
N PRO A 342 20.18 -12.72 -2.62
CA PRO A 342 19.38 -13.61 -1.75
C PRO A 342 19.56 -13.38 -0.24
N PHE A 343 20.58 -12.62 0.15
CA PHE A 343 20.89 -12.27 1.54
C PHE A 343 20.11 -11.03 2.05
N LEU A 344 19.42 -10.31 1.16
CA LEU A 344 18.47 -9.24 1.53
C LEU A 344 17.06 -9.81 1.59
N ARG A 345 16.20 -9.21 2.43
CA ARG A 345 14.76 -9.44 2.40
C ARG A 345 14.09 -8.37 1.57
N PHE A 346 13.14 -8.74 0.72
CA PHE A 346 12.47 -7.80 -0.17
C PHE A 346 11.05 -7.54 0.31
N ASP A 347 10.62 -6.29 0.18
CA ASP A 347 9.21 -5.94 0.29
C ASP A 347 8.40 -6.69 -0.78
N GLN A 348 7.13 -6.96 -0.47
CA GLN A 348 6.21 -7.71 -1.32
C GLN A 348 5.29 -6.78 -2.13
N ASP A 349 5.55 -5.47 -2.11
CA ASP A 349 4.79 -4.42 -2.79
C ASP A 349 5.72 -3.51 -3.63
N PRO A 350 6.31 -4.04 -4.72
CA PRO A 350 7.09 -3.21 -5.62
C PRO A 350 6.19 -2.17 -6.28
N TYR A 351 6.69 -0.96 -6.53
CA TYR A 351 5.87 0.10 -7.11
C TYR A 351 6.43 0.66 -8.39
N ILE A 352 5.55 0.91 -9.36
CA ILE A 352 5.94 1.46 -10.66
C ILE A 352 6.01 2.99 -10.60
N VAL A 353 7.01 3.58 -11.25
CA VAL A 353 7.19 5.03 -11.36
C VAL A 353 7.49 5.42 -12.80
N MET A 354 6.97 6.57 -13.24
CA MET A 354 7.33 7.18 -14.50
C MET A 354 8.38 8.26 -14.21
N ALA A 355 9.62 8.01 -14.64
CA ALA A 355 10.74 8.94 -14.42
C ALA A 355 11.69 8.91 -15.61
N ASN A 356 12.32 10.04 -15.94
CA ASN A 356 13.26 10.23 -17.04
C ASN A 356 12.73 9.74 -18.40
N GLY A 357 11.41 9.81 -18.58
CA GLY A 357 10.68 9.29 -19.73
C GLY A 357 10.75 7.77 -19.93
N ARG A 358 10.93 7.02 -18.83
CA ARG A 358 10.90 5.55 -18.78
C ARG A 358 10.05 5.08 -17.60
N LEU A 359 9.77 3.78 -17.58
CA LEU A 359 9.06 3.11 -16.50
C LEU A 359 10.07 2.31 -15.64
N TYR A 360 10.02 2.52 -14.34
CA TYR A 360 10.90 1.86 -13.37
C TYR A 360 10.08 1.25 -12.25
N TRP A 361 10.47 0.07 -11.78
CA TRP A 361 9.99 -0.49 -10.53
C TRP A 361 10.94 -0.09 -9.40
N ILE A 362 10.41 0.39 -8.29
CA ILE A 362 11.15 0.59 -7.06
C ILE A 362 10.73 -0.45 -6.04
N ILE A 363 11.71 -1.11 -5.42
CA ILE A 363 11.49 -2.15 -4.40
C ILE A 363 12.32 -1.81 -3.16
N ASP A 364 11.68 -1.88 -2.00
CA ASP A 364 12.33 -1.78 -0.71
C ASP A 364 13.02 -3.10 -0.33
N ALA A 365 14.24 -3.02 0.16
CA ALA A 365 14.99 -4.16 0.64
C ALA A 365 15.57 -3.92 2.03
N TYR A 366 15.49 -4.97 2.84
CA TYR A 366 15.74 -4.96 4.27
C TYR A 366 16.92 -5.84 4.63
N THR A 367 17.76 -5.36 5.55
CA THR A 367 18.64 -6.24 6.32
C THR A 367 17.89 -6.72 7.55
N VAL A 368 17.98 -8.02 7.84
CA VAL A 368 17.31 -8.64 8.99
C VAL A 368 18.26 -9.58 9.71
N THR A 369 18.03 -9.78 11.01
CA THR A 369 18.63 -10.88 11.77
C THR A 369 17.68 -11.37 12.86
N TYR A 370 17.82 -12.64 13.24
CA TYR A 370 17.11 -13.26 14.38
C TYR A 370 17.97 -13.28 15.64
N ARG A 371 19.20 -12.76 15.55
CA ARG A 371 20.24 -12.87 16.58
C ARG A 371 20.66 -11.49 17.07
N PHE A 372 19.71 -10.57 17.22
CA PHE A 372 19.97 -9.30 17.91
C PHE A 372 19.72 -9.48 19.42
N PRO A 373 20.72 -9.29 20.30
CA PRO A 373 20.56 -9.52 21.74
C PRO A 373 19.41 -8.72 22.36
N TYR A 374 18.65 -9.33 23.27
CA TYR A 374 17.57 -8.69 24.05
C TYR A 374 16.40 -8.09 23.24
N SER A 375 16.49 -7.98 21.92
CA SER A 375 15.41 -7.44 21.10
C SER A 375 14.28 -8.44 20.93
N GLU A 376 13.05 -8.01 21.19
CA GLU A 376 11.88 -8.87 21.09
C GLU A 376 11.56 -9.21 19.61
N PRO A 377 11.44 -10.50 19.26
CA PRO A 377 11.07 -10.93 17.91
C PRO A 377 9.70 -10.44 17.47
N MET A 378 9.51 -10.26 16.16
CA MET A 378 8.21 -9.88 15.61
C MET A 378 7.17 -11.01 15.71
N GLU A 379 7.62 -12.26 15.72
CA GLU A 379 6.77 -13.46 15.79
C GLU A 379 5.86 -13.48 17.04
N ASP A 380 6.33 -12.93 18.17
CA ASP A 380 5.58 -12.96 19.43
C ASP A 380 4.44 -11.93 19.45
N VAL A 381 4.67 -10.73 18.90
CA VAL A 381 3.62 -9.71 18.68
C VAL A 381 2.52 -10.28 17.78
N PHE A 382 2.95 -11.03 16.78
CA PHE A 382 2.08 -11.73 15.84
C PHE A 382 1.24 -12.83 16.48
N LYS A 383 1.88 -13.71 17.24
CA LYS A 383 1.21 -14.74 18.05
C LYS A 383 0.16 -14.12 18.95
N GLU A 384 0.49 -13.02 19.63
CA GLU A 384 -0.42 -12.33 20.54
C GLU A 384 -1.63 -11.76 19.80
N MET A 385 -1.42 -11.06 18.69
CA MET A 385 -2.50 -10.49 17.87
C MET A 385 -3.45 -11.56 17.30
N VAL A 386 -2.91 -12.65 16.75
CA VAL A 386 -3.75 -13.73 16.20
C VAL A 386 -4.47 -14.47 17.33
N ARG A 387 -3.80 -14.68 18.47
CA ARG A 387 -4.37 -15.38 19.61
C ARG A 387 -5.49 -14.59 20.27
N SER A 388 -5.36 -13.28 20.42
CA SER A 388 -6.40 -12.45 21.02
C SER A 388 -7.67 -12.43 20.18
N LYS A 389 -7.53 -12.44 18.85
CA LYS A 389 -8.66 -12.34 17.91
C LYS A 389 -9.28 -13.69 17.50
N PHE A 390 -8.45 -14.72 17.25
CA PHE A 390 -8.89 -15.99 16.65
C PHE A 390 -8.69 -17.21 17.57
N GLY A 391 -8.23 -17.00 18.79
CA GLY A 391 -7.96 -18.06 19.76
C GLY A 391 -6.67 -18.85 19.49
N ARG A 392 -6.30 -19.69 20.46
CA ARG A 392 -5.00 -20.39 20.50
C ARG A 392 -4.79 -21.42 19.37
N LYS A 393 -5.85 -22.09 18.90
CA LYS A 393 -5.76 -23.15 17.88
C LYS A 393 -5.39 -22.58 16.50
N THR A 394 -5.98 -21.44 16.13
CA THR A 394 -5.72 -20.75 14.85
C THR A 394 -4.30 -20.19 14.80
N ALA A 395 -3.84 -19.54 15.89
CA ALA A 395 -2.48 -19.02 15.98
C ALA A 395 -1.41 -20.08 15.69
N ARG A 396 -1.53 -21.28 16.29
CA ARG A 396 -0.59 -22.40 16.04
C ARG A 396 -0.57 -22.89 14.59
N ARG A 397 -1.71 -22.87 13.90
CA ARG A 397 -1.81 -23.29 12.49
C ARG A 397 -1.17 -22.26 11.56
N VAL A 398 -1.47 -20.98 11.75
CA VAL A 398 -0.95 -19.87 10.92
C VAL A 398 0.59 -19.83 10.96
N LEU A 399 1.18 -19.93 12.15
CA LEU A 399 2.64 -19.87 12.35
C LEU A 399 3.41 -21.05 11.72
N ARG A 400 2.75 -22.20 11.55
CA ARG A 400 3.37 -23.40 10.96
C ARG A 400 3.38 -23.38 9.44
N THR A 401 2.64 -22.47 8.81
CA THR A 401 2.28 -22.56 7.38
C THR A 401 2.77 -21.39 6.54
N ARG A 402 3.25 -20.28 7.13
CA ARG A 402 3.64 -19.09 6.35
C ARG A 402 4.86 -18.37 6.90
N GLY A 403 5.84 -18.15 6.00
CA GLY A 403 6.87 -17.11 6.02
C GLY A 403 7.84 -17.10 7.20
N GLU A 404 9.14 -17.01 6.93
CA GLU A 404 10.10 -16.76 8.01
C GLU A 404 9.78 -15.41 8.69
N PRO A 405 9.69 -15.34 10.04
CA PRO A 405 9.35 -14.11 10.74
C PRO A 405 10.34 -12.98 10.41
N TRP A 406 9.97 -11.71 10.51
CA TRP A 406 10.81 -10.54 10.15
C TRP A 406 12.05 -10.31 11.07
N GLY A 407 12.53 -11.35 11.75
CA GLY A 407 13.64 -11.28 12.67
C GLY A 407 13.30 -10.62 14.00
N ASN A 408 14.36 -10.25 14.72
CA ASN A 408 14.31 -9.35 15.86
C ASN A 408 15.20 -8.10 15.64
N TYR A 409 15.53 -7.82 14.39
CA TYR A 409 16.21 -6.62 13.91
C TYR A 409 15.84 -6.42 12.45
N ILE A 410 15.56 -5.19 12.07
CA ILE A 410 15.23 -4.83 10.69
C ILE A 410 15.67 -3.39 10.38
N ARG A 411 16.19 -3.18 9.17
CA ARG A 411 16.48 -1.85 8.59
C ARG A 411 16.04 -1.79 7.14
N ASN A 412 15.50 -0.65 6.72
CA ASN A 412 15.31 -0.33 5.31
C ASN A 412 16.61 0.22 4.73
N SER A 413 17.49 -0.71 4.39
CA SER A 413 18.88 -0.39 4.08
C SER A 413 19.09 -0.07 2.62
N VAL A 414 18.26 -0.63 1.72
CA VAL A 414 18.48 -0.56 0.27
C VAL A 414 17.18 -0.26 -0.47
N LYS A 415 17.25 0.67 -1.43
CA LYS A 415 16.24 0.90 -2.46
C LYS A 415 16.73 0.28 -3.76
N ILE A 416 15.91 -0.57 -4.37
CA ILE A 416 16.25 -1.26 -5.61
C ILE A 416 15.44 -0.62 -6.73
N VAL A 417 16.10 -0.26 -7.82
CA VAL A 417 15.43 0.24 -9.02
C VAL A 417 15.62 -0.80 -10.12
N VAL A 418 14.51 -1.25 -10.72
CA VAL A 418 14.50 -2.15 -11.86
C VAL A 418 13.91 -1.44 -13.07
N ASP A 419 14.67 -1.38 -14.15
CA ASP A 419 14.18 -0.85 -15.43
C ASP A 419 13.14 -1.82 -16.03
N ALA A 420 11.91 -1.34 -16.26
CA ALA A 420 10.83 -2.20 -16.76
C ALA A 420 11.07 -2.70 -18.21
N TYR A 421 11.97 -2.04 -18.96
CA TYR A 421 12.29 -2.39 -20.34
C TYR A 421 13.56 -3.27 -20.44
N ASP A 422 14.65 -2.87 -19.80
CA ASP A 422 15.93 -3.59 -19.88
C ASP A 422 16.14 -4.64 -18.79
N GLY A 423 15.43 -4.54 -17.65
CA GLY A 423 15.61 -5.41 -16.49
C GLY A 423 16.95 -5.18 -15.76
N ASN A 424 17.60 -4.03 -16.01
CA ASN A 424 18.77 -3.57 -15.27
C ASN A 424 18.35 -3.30 -13.82
N VAL A 425 19.18 -3.72 -12.87
CA VAL A 425 18.90 -3.62 -11.43
C VAL A 425 20.00 -2.81 -10.76
N ASP A 426 19.59 -1.74 -10.08
CA ASP A 426 20.48 -0.91 -9.28
C ASP A 426 20.11 -0.96 -7.80
N PHE A 427 21.09 -1.21 -6.92
CA PHE A 427 20.91 -1.25 -5.47
C PHE A 427 21.47 0.02 -4.83
N TYR A 428 20.61 0.89 -4.31
CA TYR A 428 20.99 2.14 -3.66
C TYR A 428 20.91 2.02 -2.13
N VAL A 429 22.03 2.23 -1.44
CA VAL A 429 22.12 2.11 0.03
C VAL A 429 21.69 3.43 0.68
N VAL A 430 20.62 3.36 1.48
CA VAL A 430 19.97 4.49 2.15
C VAL A 430 20.49 4.68 3.58
N ASP A 431 20.58 3.60 4.36
CA ASP A 431 20.92 3.66 5.79
C ASP A 431 22.35 3.17 6.08
N LYS A 432 23.34 3.70 5.33
CA LYS A 432 24.73 3.22 5.42
C LYS A 432 25.31 3.38 6.83
N GLU A 433 25.04 4.49 7.50
CA GLU A 433 25.71 4.85 8.76
C GLU A 433 25.17 4.06 9.95
N ASN A 434 23.89 3.67 9.92
CA ASN A 434 23.21 3.12 11.09
C ASN A 434 22.90 1.62 10.99
N ASP A 435 23.17 1.03 9.83
CA ASP A 435 23.02 -0.40 9.62
C ASP A 435 24.38 -1.12 9.50
N PRO A 436 24.85 -1.82 10.55
CA PRO A 436 26.08 -2.60 10.49
C PRO A 436 25.99 -3.80 9.52
N MET A 437 24.80 -4.32 9.24
CA MET A 437 24.61 -5.45 8.32
C MET A 437 24.88 -5.03 6.88
N ILE A 438 24.31 -3.90 6.42
CA ILE A 438 24.59 -3.42 5.07
C ILE A 438 26.06 -3.01 4.91
N GLN A 439 26.69 -2.44 5.94
CA GLN A 439 28.13 -2.16 5.91
C GLN A 439 28.98 -3.42 5.71
N CYS A 440 28.56 -4.57 6.25
CA CYS A 440 29.21 -5.85 6.02
C CYS A 440 29.03 -6.31 4.56
N TYR A 441 27.80 -6.28 4.05
CA TYR A 441 27.52 -6.67 2.66
C TYR A 441 28.20 -5.77 1.63
N MET A 442 28.29 -4.47 1.89
CA MET A 442 29.05 -3.54 1.03
C MET A 442 30.54 -3.89 0.98
N ARG A 443 31.13 -4.38 2.08
CA ARG A 443 32.52 -4.86 2.10
C ARG A 443 32.69 -6.17 1.35
N MET A 444 31.71 -7.07 1.42
CA MET A 444 31.72 -8.34 0.69
C MET A 444 31.50 -8.17 -0.81
N PHE A 445 30.64 -7.21 -1.22
CA PHE A 445 30.22 -6.99 -2.61
C PHE A 445 30.39 -5.52 -3.04
N PRO A 446 31.63 -5.02 -3.17
CA PRO A 446 31.90 -3.59 -3.34
C PRO A 446 31.36 -2.95 -4.63
N LYS A 447 31.12 -3.75 -5.69
CA LYS A 447 30.61 -3.25 -6.98
C LYS A 447 29.09 -3.28 -7.11
N MET A 448 28.39 -3.90 -6.16
CA MET A 448 26.96 -4.14 -6.25
C MET A 448 26.13 -2.94 -5.80
N PHE A 449 26.60 -2.24 -4.77
CA PHE A 449 25.86 -1.19 -4.09
C PHE A 449 26.31 0.21 -4.55
N LYS A 450 25.34 1.07 -4.79
CA LYS A 450 25.53 2.49 -5.08
C LYS A 450 25.12 3.35 -3.87
N PRO A 451 25.76 4.49 -3.61
CA PRO A 451 25.29 5.43 -2.59
C PRO A 451 23.90 5.99 -2.96
N PHE A 452 23.01 6.19 -1.99
CA PHE A 452 21.71 6.83 -2.23
C PHE A 452 21.83 8.19 -2.92
N GLU A 453 22.92 8.93 -2.66
CA GLU A 453 23.12 10.22 -3.30
C GLU A 453 23.36 10.17 -4.80
N SER A 454 23.83 9.03 -5.32
CA SER A 454 23.98 8.80 -6.76
C SER A 454 22.66 8.46 -7.47
N MET A 455 21.56 8.25 -6.73
CA MET A 455 20.25 8.02 -7.33
C MET A 455 19.80 9.28 -8.11
N PRO A 456 19.37 9.14 -9.37
CA PRO A 456 18.86 10.25 -10.17
C PRO A 456 17.78 11.04 -9.43
N ARG A 457 17.80 12.37 -9.53
CA ARG A 457 16.88 13.26 -8.78
C ARG A 457 15.41 12.93 -9.01
N GLU A 458 15.02 12.65 -10.25
CA GLU A 458 13.64 12.28 -10.59
C GLU A 458 13.23 10.99 -9.88
N LEU A 459 14.04 9.92 -9.94
CA LEU A 459 13.76 8.67 -9.20
C LEU A 459 13.74 8.88 -7.69
N LYS A 460 14.67 9.69 -7.16
CA LYS A 460 14.74 9.99 -5.73
C LYS A 460 13.47 10.71 -5.24
N ALA A 461 12.82 11.51 -6.09
CA ALA A 461 11.57 12.18 -5.76
C ALA A 461 10.38 11.22 -5.57
N HIS A 462 10.47 10.00 -6.12
CA HIS A 462 9.43 8.96 -5.98
C HIS A 462 9.68 7.98 -4.84
N VAL A 463 10.83 8.06 -4.18
CA VAL A 463 11.13 7.19 -3.03
C VAL A 463 10.11 7.45 -1.91
N ARG A 464 9.51 6.38 -1.39
CA ARG A 464 8.55 6.41 -0.26
C ARG A 464 9.05 5.57 0.92
N TYR A 465 8.57 5.89 2.13
CA TYR A 465 8.83 5.06 3.30
C TYR A 465 7.93 3.82 3.26
N PRO A 466 8.47 2.60 3.33
CA PRO A 466 7.70 1.41 3.03
C PRO A 466 6.69 1.08 4.11
N MET A 467 5.51 0.72 3.63
CA MET A 467 4.37 0.40 4.46
C MET A 467 4.61 -0.82 5.37
N ALA A 468 5.30 -1.87 4.89
CA ALA A 468 5.54 -3.06 5.69
C ALA A 468 6.43 -2.79 6.90
N LEU A 469 7.56 -2.10 6.71
CA LEU A 469 8.43 -1.69 7.82
C LEU A 469 7.71 -0.74 8.76
N PHE A 470 7.00 0.25 8.22
CA PHE A 470 6.25 1.21 9.03
C PHE A 470 5.22 0.50 9.91
N LEU A 471 4.52 -0.50 9.38
CA LEU A 471 3.58 -1.31 10.15
C LEU A 471 4.27 -2.16 11.22
N ILE A 472 5.43 -2.78 10.94
CA ILE A 472 6.23 -3.50 11.94
C ILE A 472 6.63 -2.56 13.09
N GLN A 473 7.14 -1.37 12.75
CA GLN A 473 7.53 -0.36 13.72
C GLN A 473 6.33 0.12 14.53
N ALA A 474 5.20 0.38 13.87
CA ALA A 474 3.97 0.80 14.53
C ALA A 474 3.46 -0.27 15.52
N LEU A 475 3.52 -1.53 15.14
CA LEU A 475 3.11 -2.64 16.00
C LEU A 475 4.02 -2.81 17.21
N LYS A 476 5.33 -2.58 17.07
CA LYS A 476 6.27 -2.59 18.21
C LYS A 476 6.12 -1.34 19.07
N TYR A 477 5.89 -0.17 18.49
CA TYR A 477 5.81 1.09 19.23
C TYR A 477 4.65 1.12 20.23
N ARG A 478 3.60 0.33 20.01
CA ARG A 478 2.47 0.14 20.94
C ARG A 478 2.86 -0.07 22.40
N SER A 479 3.93 -0.85 22.64
CA SER A 479 4.47 -1.09 23.98
C SER A 479 5.79 -0.37 24.20
N TYR A 480 6.64 -0.26 23.17
CA TYR A 480 8.00 0.27 23.32
C TYR A 480 8.11 1.79 23.31
N HIS A 481 7.00 2.53 23.22
CA HIS A 481 7.00 3.96 23.58
C HIS A 481 7.16 4.17 25.10
N MET A 482 6.79 3.18 25.92
CA MET A 482 7.06 3.18 27.37
C MET A 482 8.54 2.90 27.61
N THR A 483 9.29 3.93 28.00
CA THR A 483 10.74 3.83 28.23
C THR A 483 11.13 3.45 29.67
N SER A 484 10.22 3.67 30.63
CA SER A 484 10.42 3.29 32.03
C SER A 484 10.15 1.81 32.26
N PRO A 485 11.08 1.03 32.86
CA PRO A 485 10.85 -0.38 33.18
C PRO A 485 9.64 -0.63 34.08
N ASP A 486 9.32 0.29 35.00
CA ASP A 486 8.19 0.13 35.92
C ASP A 486 6.85 0.20 35.18
N VAL A 487 6.68 1.24 34.36
CA VAL A 487 5.47 1.45 33.52
C VAL A 487 5.33 0.33 32.50
N PHE A 488 6.44 -0.08 31.88
CA PHE A 488 6.46 -1.18 30.90
C PHE A 488 6.08 -2.53 31.54
N TYR A 489 6.58 -2.82 32.75
CA TYR A 489 6.26 -4.04 33.49
C TYR A 489 4.75 -4.12 33.81
N ALA A 490 4.19 -3.00 34.27
CA ALA A 490 2.77 -2.88 34.62
C ALA A 490 1.84 -2.78 33.40
N ARG A 491 2.37 -2.42 32.22
CA ARG A 491 1.62 -2.18 30.97
C ARG A 491 0.55 -1.08 31.12
N GLU A 492 0.83 -0.04 31.91
CA GLU A 492 -0.16 1.01 32.25
C GLU A 492 -0.55 1.90 31.07
N ASP A 493 0.36 2.14 30.12
CA ASP A 493 0.12 3.00 28.94
C ASP A 493 0.20 2.18 27.64
N LEU A 494 -0.38 0.97 27.60
CA LEU A 494 -0.36 0.16 26.38
C LEU A 494 -1.24 0.80 25.29
N TRP A 495 -0.73 0.93 24.06
CA TRP A 495 -1.50 1.41 22.91
C TRP A 495 -1.94 0.28 21.97
N GLU A 496 -2.94 0.58 21.14
CA GLU A 496 -3.52 -0.28 20.11
C GLU A 496 -3.69 0.49 18.80
N ILE A 497 -3.59 -0.22 17.68
CA ILE A 497 -3.98 0.32 16.38
C ILE A 497 -5.52 0.32 16.36
N GLY A 498 -6.10 1.46 16.00
CA GLY A 498 -7.55 1.60 15.88
C GLY A 498 -8.16 0.64 14.87
N TYR A 499 -9.46 0.41 14.97
CA TYR A 499 -10.22 -0.38 14.01
C TYR A 499 -11.13 0.53 13.17
N GLU A 500 -11.46 0.08 11.97
CA GLU A 500 -12.38 0.73 11.02
C GLU A 500 -13.38 -0.30 10.44
N ILE A 501 -14.46 0.20 9.83
CA ILE A 501 -15.39 -0.63 9.06
C ILE A 501 -14.99 -0.50 7.59
N TYR A 502 -14.54 -1.61 7.02
CA TYR A 502 -13.90 -1.60 5.71
C TYR A 502 -14.32 -2.80 4.89
N ASP A 503 -15.19 -2.58 3.90
CA ASP A 503 -15.76 -3.68 3.13
C ASP A 503 -14.83 -4.12 2.00
N ASN A 504 -14.24 -5.30 2.14
CA ASN A 504 -13.41 -5.88 1.10
C ASN A 504 -14.25 -6.38 -0.08
N THR A 505 -13.82 -5.97 -1.27
CA THR A 505 -14.41 -6.26 -2.59
C THR A 505 -14.17 -7.69 -3.07
N ALA A 506 -13.80 -8.64 -2.20
CA ALA A 506 -13.60 -10.03 -2.63
C ALA A 506 -14.95 -10.64 -3.05
N ILE A 507 -15.27 -10.50 -4.34
CA ILE A 507 -16.31 -11.25 -5.04
C ILE A 507 -15.87 -12.73 -5.02
N GLN A 508 -16.81 -13.64 -4.80
CA GLN A 508 -16.55 -15.08 -4.94
C GLN A 508 -16.04 -15.35 -6.36
N GLY A 509 -14.78 -15.78 -6.53
CA GLY A 509 -14.24 -16.19 -7.83
C GLY A 509 -12.92 -15.55 -8.24
N GLU A 510 -12.48 -14.43 -7.63
CA GLU A 510 -11.17 -13.87 -7.95
C GLU A 510 -10.03 -14.83 -7.54
N GLN A 511 -9.23 -15.26 -8.53
CA GLN A 511 -8.12 -16.19 -8.30
C GLN A 511 -7.02 -15.61 -7.40
N GLN A 512 -6.95 -14.28 -7.20
CA GLN A 512 -6.06 -13.61 -6.24
C GLN A 512 -6.56 -12.18 -5.92
N PRO A 513 -7.33 -11.95 -4.84
CA PRO A 513 -7.54 -10.60 -4.34
C PRO A 513 -6.19 -10.03 -3.88
N GLN A 514 -5.88 -8.79 -4.26
CA GLN A 514 -4.67 -8.11 -3.79
C GLN A 514 -4.71 -8.10 -2.26
N ALA A 515 -3.70 -8.70 -1.65
CA ALA A 515 -3.66 -8.88 -0.21
C ALA A 515 -3.37 -7.54 0.45
N SER A 516 -4.16 -7.21 1.48
CA SER A 516 -3.92 -6.02 2.28
C SER A 516 -2.48 -6.03 2.83
N PRO A 517 -1.82 -4.87 3.03
CA PRO A 517 -0.50 -4.78 3.67
C PRO A 517 -0.40 -5.62 4.94
N LEU A 518 -1.43 -5.55 5.80
CA LEU A 518 -1.51 -6.41 6.97
C LEU A 518 -1.57 -7.88 6.55
N SER A 519 -2.42 -8.29 5.60
CA SER A 519 -2.47 -9.66 5.07
C SER A 519 -1.16 -10.13 4.42
N ARG A 520 -0.38 -9.26 3.77
CA ARG A 520 0.94 -9.59 3.20
C ARG A 520 1.97 -9.81 4.28
N LEU A 521 2.01 -8.92 5.27
CA LEU A 521 2.89 -9.04 6.42
C LEU A 521 2.55 -10.27 7.28
N THR A 522 1.25 -10.52 7.46
CA THR A 522 0.73 -11.48 8.43
C THR A 522 0.39 -12.85 7.87
N GLY A 523 0.13 -12.93 6.56
CA GLY A 523 -0.57 -14.06 5.98
C GLY A 523 -2.00 -14.24 6.52
N VAL A 524 -2.55 -13.33 7.32
CA VAL A 524 -3.91 -13.40 7.87
C VAL A 524 -4.83 -12.65 6.93
N ARG A 525 -5.74 -13.38 6.28
CA ARG A 525 -6.84 -12.75 5.53
C ARG A 525 -7.90 -12.31 6.54
N PRO A 526 -8.46 -11.10 6.40
CA PRO A 526 -9.60 -10.69 7.23
C PRO A 526 -10.73 -11.70 7.06
N GLN A 527 -11.20 -12.22 8.19
CA GLN A 527 -12.31 -13.18 8.21
C GLN A 527 -13.61 -12.37 8.25
N ARG A 528 -14.53 -12.65 7.32
CA ARG A 528 -15.84 -11.99 7.25
C ARG A 528 -16.66 -12.39 8.48
N THR A 529 -16.75 -11.52 9.49
CA THR A 529 -17.57 -11.72 10.68
C THR A 529 -18.87 -10.93 10.54
N GLY A 530 -19.90 -11.53 9.94
CA GLY A 530 -21.23 -10.90 9.81
C GLY A 530 -21.41 -10.00 8.58
N LYS A 531 -22.28 -8.98 8.69
CA LYS A 531 -22.63 -8.03 7.62
C LYS A 531 -21.58 -6.92 7.40
N SER A 532 -20.80 -6.55 8.42
CA SER A 532 -19.76 -5.51 8.32
C SER A 532 -18.36 -6.08 8.58
N ASN A 533 -17.38 -5.66 7.76
CA ASN A 533 -16.00 -6.11 7.89
C ASN A 533 -15.20 -5.16 8.79
N ILE A 534 -15.01 -5.53 10.06
CA ILE A 534 -14.15 -4.78 11.00
C ILE A 534 -12.69 -5.23 10.85
N GLN A 535 -11.80 -4.28 10.55
CA GLN A 535 -10.36 -4.54 10.44
C GLN A 535 -9.53 -3.50 11.20
N PRO A 536 -8.28 -3.81 11.57
CA PRO A 536 -7.33 -2.79 12.02
C PRO A 536 -7.09 -1.78 10.91
N VAL A 537 -6.99 -0.50 11.26
CA VAL A 537 -6.61 0.56 10.33
C VAL A 537 -5.25 0.23 9.73
N GLU A 538 -5.18 0.25 8.40
CA GLU A 538 -3.91 0.08 7.69
C GLU A 538 -3.20 1.44 7.57
N PRO A 539 -1.86 1.46 7.54
CA PRO A 539 -1.15 2.70 7.24
C PRO A 539 -1.56 3.23 5.86
N TYR A 540 -1.71 4.55 5.75
CA TYR A 540 -2.04 5.20 4.48
C TYR A 540 -1.15 6.40 4.22
N TYR A 541 -0.87 6.63 2.94
CA TYR A 541 -0.14 7.81 2.50
C TYR A 541 -1.09 9.00 2.28
N LEU A 542 -0.62 10.19 2.64
CA LEU A 542 -1.33 11.44 2.50
C LEU A 542 -0.34 12.59 2.31
N ILE A 543 -0.83 13.68 1.72
CA ILE A 543 -0.13 14.97 1.69
C ILE A 543 -0.79 15.88 2.71
N VAL A 544 -0.05 16.26 3.74
CA VAL A 544 -0.52 17.19 4.79
C VAL A 544 0.57 18.16 5.19
N THR A 545 0.16 19.29 5.77
CA THR A 545 1.06 20.23 6.43
C THR A 545 1.17 19.85 7.89
N LEU A 546 2.35 19.44 8.35
CA LEU A 546 2.59 19.13 9.76
C LEU A 546 2.39 20.40 10.62
N PRO A 547 1.94 20.28 11.89
CA PRO A 547 1.65 21.43 12.75
C PRO A 547 2.76 22.48 12.87
N ASP A 548 4.02 22.05 12.90
CA ASP A 548 5.19 22.93 13.07
C ASP A 548 5.80 23.40 11.73
N GLU A 549 5.21 22.97 10.61
CA GLU A 549 5.75 23.17 9.27
C GLU A 549 4.85 24.08 8.45
N LYS A 550 5.45 24.77 7.49
CA LYS A 550 4.72 25.64 6.54
C LYS A 550 4.48 24.98 5.19
N LYS A 551 5.14 23.87 4.92
CA LYS A 551 5.09 23.16 3.65
C LYS A 551 4.38 21.83 3.85
N SER A 552 3.50 21.52 2.92
CA SER A 552 2.86 20.20 2.85
C SER A 552 3.88 19.17 2.36
N GLU A 553 3.78 17.98 2.91
CA GLU A 553 4.72 16.89 2.67
C GLU A 553 3.97 15.57 2.47
N PHE A 554 4.54 14.69 1.65
CA PHE A 554 4.09 13.31 1.53
C PHE A 554 4.58 12.48 2.72
N LEU A 555 3.65 11.88 3.45
CA LEU A 555 3.96 11.01 4.58
C LEU A 555 3.05 9.80 4.61
N ILE A 556 3.48 8.77 5.33
CA ILE A 556 2.66 7.63 5.73
C ILE A 556 2.26 7.79 7.19
N MET A 557 1.01 7.51 7.56
CA MET A 557 0.54 7.65 8.94
C MET A 557 -0.28 6.47 9.43
N ILE A 558 -0.36 6.31 10.75
CA ILE A 558 -1.27 5.39 11.43
C ILE A 558 -1.74 5.97 12.79
N PRO A 559 -3.04 5.92 13.11
CA PRO A 559 -3.57 6.37 14.39
C PRO A 559 -3.47 5.31 15.50
N TYR A 560 -3.33 5.76 16.76
CA TYR A 560 -3.35 4.94 17.96
C TYR A 560 -4.48 5.29 18.92
N THR A 561 -5.01 4.27 19.58
CA THR A 561 -5.87 4.39 20.76
C THR A 561 -5.18 3.73 21.97
N PRO A 562 -5.50 4.12 23.22
CA PRO A 562 -5.11 3.31 24.37
C PRO A 562 -5.77 1.92 24.31
N ALA A 563 -5.12 0.92 24.90
CA ALA A 563 -5.62 -0.45 24.87
C ALA A 563 -7.01 -0.55 25.52
N GLY A 564 -7.96 -1.16 24.80
CA GLY A 564 -9.35 -1.29 25.25
C GLY A 564 -10.13 0.03 25.33
N LYS A 565 -9.61 1.12 24.74
CA LYS A 565 -10.28 2.42 24.63
C LYS A 565 -10.50 2.77 23.16
N ALA A 566 -11.47 3.64 22.90
CA ALA A 566 -11.84 4.01 21.55
C ALA A 566 -11.34 5.40 21.13
N ASN A 567 -10.88 6.25 22.06
CA ASN A 567 -10.36 7.59 21.76
C ASN A 567 -8.92 7.54 21.28
N LEU A 568 -8.54 8.44 20.38
CA LEU A 568 -7.15 8.57 19.96
C LEU A 568 -6.28 9.07 21.12
N THR A 569 -5.07 8.51 21.20
CA THR A 569 -4.02 8.98 22.11
C THR A 569 -2.83 9.57 21.35
N ALA A 570 -2.58 9.07 20.13
CA ALA A 570 -1.52 9.56 19.28
C ALA A 570 -1.76 9.18 17.82
N TRP A 571 -0.93 9.71 16.93
CA TRP A 571 -0.70 9.15 15.60
C TRP A 571 0.81 9.15 15.32
N LEU A 572 1.26 8.09 14.65
CA LEU A 572 2.64 7.93 14.17
C LEU A 572 2.67 8.24 12.68
N ALA A 573 3.73 8.88 12.22
CA ALA A 573 4.00 9.11 10.81
C ALA A 573 5.47 8.93 10.43
N ALA A 574 5.71 8.63 9.17
CA ALA A 574 7.05 8.65 8.57
C ALA A 574 7.10 9.58 7.36
N ARG A 575 8.11 10.44 7.33
CA ARG A 575 8.35 11.41 6.26
C ARG A 575 8.91 10.71 5.03
N CYS A 576 8.35 10.99 3.86
CA CYS A 576 8.75 10.37 2.59
C CYS A 576 9.56 11.32 1.69
N ASP A 577 9.56 12.63 1.95
CA ASP A 577 10.23 13.60 1.08
C ASP A 577 11.63 13.96 1.60
N THR A 578 12.56 14.23 0.70
CA THR A 578 13.90 14.72 1.06
C THR A 578 13.85 16.20 1.44
N PRO A 579 14.66 16.68 2.42
CA PRO A 579 15.76 15.99 3.09
C PRO A 579 15.37 15.12 4.31
N ASP A 580 14.10 15.13 4.71
CA ASP A 580 13.64 14.51 5.97
C ASP A 580 13.20 13.04 5.83
N TYR A 581 13.41 12.46 4.64
CA TYR A 581 13.06 11.08 4.33
C TYR A 581 13.52 10.10 5.42
N GLY A 582 12.59 9.25 5.89
CA GLY A 582 12.85 8.22 6.88
C GLY A 582 12.81 8.69 8.33
N ARG A 583 12.59 9.98 8.59
CA ARG A 583 12.31 10.47 9.95
C ARG A 583 10.91 10.05 10.39
N LEU A 584 10.84 9.43 11.57
CA LEU A 584 9.60 9.03 12.22
C LEU A 584 9.22 10.06 13.28
N LEU A 585 7.93 10.39 13.33
CA LEU A 585 7.36 11.33 14.28
C LEU A 585 6.09 10.77 14.91
N VAL A 586 5.90 11.05 16.19
CA VAL A 586 4.68 10.70 16.93
C VAL A 586 4.11 11.97 17.53
N TYR A 587 2.88 12.28 17.14
CA TYR A 587 2.12 13.35 17.77
C TYR A 587 1.16 12.73 18.79
N LYS A 588 1.38 13.05 20.06
CA LYS A 588 0.53 12.65 21.19
C LYS A 588 -0.53 13.71 21.42
N PHE A 589 -1.77 13.30 21.65
CA PHE A 589 -2.82 14.20 22.07
C PHE A 589 -2.65 14.54 23.56
N PRO A 590 -2.97 15.79 23.98
CA PRO A 590 -2.84 16.20 25.38
C PRO A 590 -3.72 15.34 26.30
N LYS A 591 -3.21 15.01 27.49
CA LYS A 591 -3.99 14.26 28.50
C LYS A 591 -5.27 15.03 28.86
N GLY A 592 -6.41 14.35 28.82
CA GLY A 592 -7.73 14.94 29.11
C GLY A 592 -8.50 15.43 27.88
N GLN A 593 -7.87 15.54 26.71
CA GLN A 593 -8.57 15.84 25.46
C GLN A 593 -9.14 14.56 24.84
N LEU A 594 -10.44 14.55 24.56
CA LEU A 594 -11.11 13.41 23.93
C LEU A 594 -11.19 13.62 22.42
N VAL A 595 -10.28 12.97 21.69
CA VAL A 595 -10.28 12.91 20.23
C VAL A 595 -10.88 11.57 19.79
N ASN A 596 -11.91 11.61 18.94
CA ASN A 596 -12.60 10.39 18.52
C ASN A 596 -11.68 9.48 17.68
N GLY A 597 -11.59 8.20 18.05
CA GLY A 597 -10.89 7.21 17.22
C GLY A 597 -11.73 6.72 16.05
N PRO A 598 -11.12 6.01 15.09
CA PRO A 598 -11.77 5.62 13.85
C PRO A 598 -13.07 4.84 14.10
N MET A 599 -13.07 3.81 14.94
CA MET A 599 -14.28 3.04 15.27
C MET A 599 -15.42 3.86 15.91
N GLN A 600 -15.12 4.96 16.60
CA GLN A 600 -16.17 5.86 17.10
C GLN A 600 -16.80 6.64 15.97
N VAL A 601 -15.97 7.20 15.08
CA VAL A 601 -16.46 7.93 13.90
C VAL A 601 -17.30 7.01 13.02
N GLU A 602 -16.84 5.78 12.80
CA GLU A 602 -17.59 4.71 12.13
C GLU A 602 -18.97 4.45 12.75
N SER A 603 -19.02 4.42 14.09
CA SER A 603 -20.28 4.25 14.83
C SER A 603 -21.20 5.45 14.64
N PHE A 604 -20.67 6.68 14.67
CA PHE A 604 -21.45 7.90 14.41
C PHE A 604 -22.01 7.91 12.98
N ILE A 605 -21.22 7.51 11.99
CA ILE A 605 -21.67 7.38 10.60
C ILE A 605 -22.81 6.36 10.49
N SER A 606 -22.65 5.19 11.11
CA SER A 606 -23.63 4.10 11.07
C SER A 606 -24.93 4.40 11.83
N GLN A 607 -24.85 5.23 12.87
CA GLN A 607 -26.00 5.64 13.70
C GLN A 607 -26.73 6.87 13.16
N ASN A 608 -26.12 7.65 12.27
CA ASN A 608 -26.77 8.81 11.69
C ASN A 608 -27.98 8.37 10.85
N PRO A 609 -29.21 8.83 11.15
CA PRO A 609 -30.42 8.35 10.48
C PRO A 609 -30.45 8.60 8.97
N GLU A 610 -29.91 9.74 8.50
CA GLU A 610 -29.87 10.07 7.07
C GLU A 610 -28.90 9.15 6.33
N ILE A 611 -27.69 9.00 6.87
CA ILE A 611 -26.66 8.14 6.27
C ILE A 611 -27.11 6.68 6.30
N SER A 612 -27.54 6.19 7.46
CA SER A 612 -27.93 4.78 7.65
C SER A 612 -29.10 4.38 6.75
N LYS A 613 -30.08 5.27 6.56
CA LYS A 613 -31.19 5.07 5.62
C LYS A 613 -30.68 4.92 4.18
N ASP A 614 -29.84 5.85 3.73
CA ASP A 614 -29.31 5.83 2.36
C ASP A 614 -28.43 4.59 2.10
N LEU A 615 -27.51 4.27 3.02
CA LEU A 615 -26.68 3.06 2.92
C LEU A 615 -27.54 1.79 2.88
N SER A 616 -28.57 1.70 3.72
CA SER A 616 -29.48 0.55 3.73
C SER A 616 -30.26 0.43 2.42
N LEU A 617 -30.74 1.54 1.85
CA LEU A 617 -31.47 1.53 0.57
C LEU A 617 -30.58 1.14 -0.61
N TRP A 618 -29.32 1.57 -0.60
CA TRP A 618 -28.34 1.18 -1.61
C TRP A 618 -27.85 -0.27 -1.47
N ASP A 619 -28.14 -0.94 -0.36
CA ASP A 619 -27.74 -2.31 -0.06
C ASP A 619 -28.93 -3.31 -0.10
N MET A 620 -30.00 -3.02 -0.87
CA MET A 620 -31.25 -3.81 -0.87
C MET A 620 -31.82 -4.20 -2.26
N ARG A 621 -31.17 -3.87 -3.38
CA ARG A 621 -31.76 -4.07 -4.74
C ARG A 621 -30.77 -4.57 -5.79
N GLY A 622 -29.94 -5.55 -5.44
CA GLY A 622 -28.89 -6.06 -6.35
C GLY A 622 -27.74 -5.07 -6.55
N SER A 623 -27.62 -4.08 -5.67
CA SER A 623 -26.47 -3.20 -5.50
C SER A 623 -25.87 -3.44 -4.12
N ARG A 624 -24.56 -3.22 -4.01
CA ARG A 624 -23.79 -3.35 -2.78
C ARG A 624 -23.06 -2.06 -2.49
N VAL A 625 -23.12 -1.63 -1.24
CA VAL A 625 -22.33 -0.51 -0.73
C VAL A 625 -20.92 -0.99 -0.38
N LEU A 626 -19.93 -0.20 -0.77
CA LEU A 626 -18.53 -0.39 -0.36
C LEU A 626 -18.07 0.85 0.39
N ARG A 627 -17.62 0.64 1.63
CA ARG A 627 -17.01 1.69 2.45
C ARG A 627 -15.50 1.72 2.23
N GLY A 628 -14.98 2.90 1.89
CA GLY A 628 -13.56 3.12 1.67
C GLY A 628 -12.76 3.25 2.97
N ASN A 629 -11.47 3.58 2.85
CA ASN A 629 -10.63 3.89 4.00
C ASN A 629 -11.16 5.12 4.74
N LEU A 630 -11.24 5.06 6.07
CA LEU A 630 -11.52 6.24 6.89
C LEU A 630 -10.22 7.03 7.10
N LEU A 631 -10.08 8.17 6.41
CA LEU A 631 -8.91 9.04 6.51
C LEU A 631 -9.04 9.97 7.72
N ILE A 632 -8.03 9.95 8.59
CA ILE A 632 -7.91 10.87 9.74
C ILE A 632 -6.86 11.91 9.36
N ILE A 633 -7.32 13.14 9.09
CA ILE A 633 -6.51 14.17 8.47
C ILE A 633 -6.22 15.26 9.50
N PRO A 634 -4.98 15.33 10.04
CA PRO A 634 -4.57 16.41 10.91
C PRO A 634 -4.39 17.69 10.11
N MET A 635 -5.11 18.75 10.47
CA MET A 635 -4.97 20.05 9.83
C MET A 635 -5.33 21.20 10.78
N SER A 636 -4.58 22.29 10.71
CA SER A 636 -4.85 23.53 11.46
C SER A 636 -5.14 23.34 12.96
N GLY A 637 -4.43 22.42 13.65
CA GLY A 637 -4.64 22.12 15.07
C GLY A 637 -5.94 21.38 15.39
N SER A 638 -6.54 20.75 14.39
CA SER A 638 -7.79 19.99 14.48
C SER A 638 -7.67 18.68 13.70
N ILE A 639 -8.68 17.81 13.78
CA ILE A 639 -8.75 16.56 13.03
C ILE A 639 -10.02 16.54 12.18
N LEU A 640 -9.86 16.35 10.88
CA LEU A 640 -10.94 16.13 9.93
C LEU A 640 -11.00 14.66 9.54
N TYR A 641 -12.20 14.09 9.47
CA TYR A 641 -12.41 12.70 9.04
C TYR A 641 -13.06 12.69 7.67
N VAL A 642 -12.54 11.88 6.74
CA VAL A 642 -13.08 11.76 5.38
C VAL A 642 -13.18 10.29 5.00
N GLU A 643 -14.36 9.87 4.55
CA GLU A 643 -14.62 8.50 4.11
C GLU A 643 -15.39 8.49 2.77
N PRO A 644 -14.84 7.88 1.71
CA PRO A 644 -15.55 7.72 0.45
C PRO A 644 -16.49 6.49 0.49
N ILE A 645 -17.68 6.64 -0.08
CA ILE A 645 -18.69 5.58 -0.22
C ILE A 645 -18.91 5.26 -1.70
N TYR A 646 -18.69 4.00 -2.06
CA TYR A 646 -18.89 3.50 -3.42
C TYR A 646 -20.12 2.61 -3.49
N ILE A 647 -20.71 2.54 -4.69
CA ILE A 647 -21.81 1.64 -5.01
C ILE A 647 -21.38 0.80 -6.22
N GLN A 648 -21.68 -0.49 -6.19
CA GLN A 648 -21.51 -1.38 -7.33
C GLN A 648 -22.71 -2.33 -7.45
N ALA A 649 -22.97 -2.87 -8.63
CA ALA A 649 -23.94 -3.96 -8.79
C ALA A 649 -23.43 -5.26 -8.13
N GLU A 650 -24.29 -5.97 -7.41
CA GLU A 650 -23.92 -7.16 -6.61
C GLU A 650 -23.72 -8.41 -7.48
N GLN A 651 -24.50 -8.56 -8.55
CA GLN A 651 -24.55 -9.79 -9.37
C GLN A 651 -23.69 -9.75 -10.63
N SER A 652 -22.92 -8.69 -10.87
CA SER A 652 -22.10 -8.56 -12.06
C SER A 652 -20.62 -8.60 -11.69
N GLU A 653 -19.91 -9.63 -12.15
CA GLU A 653 -18.43 -9.69 -12.09
C GLU A 653 -17.77 -8.51 -12.83
N ASN A 654 -18.52 -7.87 -13.75
CA ASN A 654 -18.11 -6.71 -14.52
C ASN A 654 -18.70 -5.38 -14.01
N ALA A 655 -19.29 -5.36 -12.81
CA ALA A 655 -19.74 -4.11 -12.21
C ALA A 655 -18.56 -3.15 -12.06
N ILE A 656 -18.75 -1.88 -12.42
CA ILE A 656 -17.76 -0.84 -12.18
C ILE A 656 -18.18 -0.13 -10.89
N PRO A 657 -17.34 -0.14 -9.83
CA PRO A 657 -17.62 0.64 -8.64
C PRO A 657 -17.63 2.13 -8.98
N GLU A 658 -18.66 2.84 -8.51
CA GLU A 658 -18.79 4.28 -8.69
C GLU A 658 -18.78 4.97 -7.32
N LEU A 659 -18.01 6.06 -7.19
CA LEU A 659 -18.05 6.89 -6.00
C LEU A 659 -19.40 7.61 -5.96
N SER A 660 -20.21 7.28 -4.98
CA SER A 660 -21.55 7.83 -4.82
C SER A 660 -21.57 9.01 -3.86
N ARG A 661 -20.86 8.90 -2.73
CA ARG A 661 -20.86 9.93 -1.67
C ARG A 661 -19.51 10.07 -1.00
N VAL A 662 -19.33 11.23 -0.35
CA VAL A 662 -18.23 11.49 0.58
C VAL A 662 -18.83 11.84 1.93
N VAL A 663 -18.40 11.13 2.97
CA VAL A 663 -18.74 11.41 4.35
C VAL A 663 -17.61 12.24 4.96
N VAL A 664 -17.98 13.35 5.59
CA VAL A 664 -17.06 14.20 6.37
C VAL A 664 -17.49 14.16 7.82
N GLY A 665 -16.52 13.97 8.70
CA GLY A 665 -16.69 14.03 10.15
C GLY A 665 -15.84 15.14 10.76
N TYR A 666 -16.41 15.88 11.70
CA TYR A 666 -15.69 16.89 12.48
C TYR A 666 -16.27 16.99 13.89
N LYS A 667 -15.40 17.04 14.90
CA LYS A 667 -15.81 17.28 16.29
C LYS A 667 -15.94 18.78 16.51
N GLN A 668 -17.18 19.26 16.63
CA GLN A 668 -17.47 20.65 16.95
C GLN A 668 -17.77 20.77 18.45
N SER A 669 -16.89 21.44 19.18
CA SER A 669 -16.90 21.48 20.64
C SER A 669 -16.87 20.06 21.23
N GLU A 670 -17.97 19.58 21.82
CA GLU A 670 -18.06 18.25 22.42
C GLU A 670 -18.88 17.23 21.61
N LYS A 671 -19.46 17.64 20.48
CA LYS A 671 -20.29 16.75 19.66
C LYS A 671 -19.57 16.40 18.36
N MET A 672 -19.53 15.10 18.06
CA MET A 672 -19.12 14.63 16.74
C MET A 672 -20.26 14.85 15.75
N SER A 673 -20.00 15.64 14.71
CA SER A 673 -20.90 15.82 13.58
C SER A 673 -20.38 15.00 12.41
N VAL A 674 -21.27 14.26 11.74
CA VAL A 674 -20.99 13.50 10.52
C VAL A 674 -22.01 13.88 9.47
N VAL A 675 -21.55 14.18 8.27
CA VAL A 675 -22.36 14.69 7.17
C VAL A 675 -21.96 14.00 5.88
N MET A 676 -22.94 13.65 5.06
CA MET A 676 -22.72 13.02 3.76
C MET A 676 -23.12 13.96 2.63
N GLY A 677 -22.25 14.09 1.62
CA GLY A 677 -22.46 14.92 0.43
C GLY A 677 -22.17 14.15 -0.86
N MET A 678 -22.63 14.70 -1.99
CA MET A 678 -22.34 14.13 -3.32
C MET A 678 -20.88 14.28 -3.72
N THR A 679 -20.26 15.38 -3.30
CA THR A 679 -18.84 15.67 -3.48
C THR A 679 -18.22 16.03 -2.14
N LEU A 680 -16.89 16.06 -2.06
CA LEU A 680 -16.19 16.57 -0.90
C LEU A 680 -16.63 18.01 -0.56
N GLU A 681 -16.73 18.87 -1.57
CA GLU A 681 -17.12 20.27 -1.39
C GLU A 681 -18.55 20.41 -0.86
N ASP A 682 -19.50 19.61 -1.37
CA ASP A 682 -20.87 19.56 -0.85
C ASP A 682 -20.88 19.08 0.62
N ALA A 683 -20.12 18.03 0.95
CA ALA A 683 -20.01 17.53 2.32
C ALA A 683 -19.41 18.57 3.29
N LEU A 684 -18.34 19.26 2.87
CA LEU A 684 -17.72 20.34 3.65
C LEU A 684 -18.66 21.53 3.84
N ARG A 685 -19.39 21.93 2.80
CA ARG A 685 -20.35 23.03 2.88
C ARG A 685 -21.47 22.71 3.85
N ARG A 686 -22.03 21.50 3.77
CA ARG A 686 -23.06 21.05 4.71
C ARG A 686 -22.52 20.94 6.14
N MET A 687 -21.25 20.53 6.33
CA MET A 687 -20.61 20.45 7.64
C MET A 687 -20.43 21.82 8.31
N PHE A 688 -19.97 22.83 7.57
CA PHE A 688 -19.51 24.10 8.17
C PHE A 688 -20.45 25.30 7.97
N ILE A 689 -21.24 25.33 6.89
CA ILE A 689 -22.12 26.45 6.53
C ILE A 689 -23.59 26.09 6.74
N GLY A 690 -23.96 24.83 6.48
CA GLY A 690 -25.36 24.40 6.42
C GLY A 690 -25.99 24.74 5.06
N GLY A 691 -26.34 23.71 4.28
CA GLY A 691 -27.00 23.84 2.98
C GLY A 691 -26.43 22.89 1.91
N ALA A 692 -27.32 22.22 1.17
CA ALA A 692 -26.96 21.30 0.08
C ALA A 692 -26.63 22.05 -1.23
N ILE A 693 -25.70 21.52 -2.03
CA ILE A 693 -25.56 21.90 -3.44
C ILE A 693 -26.63 21.14 -4.24
N SER A 694 -27.55 21.86 -4.89
CA SER A 694 -28.47 21.25 -5.85
C SER A 694 -27.70 20.93 -7.14
N ALA A 695 -27.76 19.69 -7.60
CA ALA A 695 -26.98 19.22 -8.74
C ALA A 695 -27.45 19.87 -10.05
N ALA A 696 -26.55 20.64 -10.69
CA ALA A 696 -26.57 20.88 -12.13
C ALA A 696 -25.14 21.20 -12.60
N PRO A 697 -24.54 20.46 -13.55
CA PRO A 697 -23.29 20.87 -14.18
C PRO A 697 -23.53 21.50 -15.55
N SER A 698 -22.94 22.67 -15.79
CA SER A 698 -22.22 22.92 -17.04
C SER A 698 -21.20 24.05 -16.92
N PRO A 699 -20.07 23.93 -17.64
CA PRO A 699 -18.87 24.73 -17.41
C PRO A 699 -19.01 26.15 -17.95
N ALA A 700 -18.61 27.12 -17.12
CA ALA A 700 -18.41 28.50 -17.56
C ALA A 700 -17.09 28.62 -18.31
N GLY A 701 -17.15 29.23 -19.49
CA GLY A 701 -15.98 29.71 -20.19
C GLY A 701 -16.31 30.48 -21.46
N VAL A 702 -16.93 31.68 -21.37
CA VAL A 702 -16.58 32.83 -22.22
C VAL A 702 -16.89 34.16 -21.49
N THR A 703 -15.82 34.93 -21.37
CA THR A 703 -15.58 36.37 -21.20
C THR A 703 -16.75 37.38 -21.11
N LYS A 704 -16.63 38.30 -20.14
CA LYS A 704 -17.44 39.51 -19.93
C LYS A 704 -17.30 40.54 -21.07
N VAL A 705 -18.41 41.18 -21.47
CA VAL A 705 -18.45 42.59 -21.93
C VAL A 705 -19.70 43.30 -21.40
N ASN A 706 -19.50 44.52 -20.89
CA ASN A 706 -20.48 45.44 -20.30
C ASN A 706 -21.56 45.94 -21.29
N ALA A 707 -22.82 46.07 -20.83
CA ALA A 707 -23.72 47.15 -21.24
C ALA A 707 -24.86 47.39 -20.22
N LYS A 708 -25.12 48.67 -19.94
CA LYS A 708 -26.13 49.26 -19.03
C LYS A 708 -27.60 48.95 -19.42
N PRO A 709 -28.57 49.14 -18.51
CA PRO A 709 -29.93 48.63 -18.65
C PRO A 709 -30.81 49.51 -19.57
N LYS A 710 -31.61 48.87 -20.44
CA LYS A 710 -32.70 49.52 -21.17
C LYS A 710 -34.04 48.85 -20.82
N ARG A 711 -35.01 49.71 -20.48
CA ARG A 711 -36.43 49.43 -20.17
C ARG A 711 -37.10 48.54 -21.23
N ARG A 712 -37.88 47.56 -20.77
CA ARG A 712 -38.90 46.84 -21.54
C ARG A 712 -40.11 47.74 -21.84
N PRO A 713 -40.70 47.67 -23.04
CA PRO A 713 -42.13 47.88 -23.22
C PRO A 713 -42.89 46.56 -23.07
N ALA A 714 -44.12 46.65 -22.56
CA ALA A 714 -45.06 45.57 -22.36
C ALA A 714 -45.60 45.00 -23.69
N VAL A 715 -45.76 43.67 -23.76
CA VAL A 715 -46.60 43.00 -24.77
C VAL A 715 -47.41 41.89 -24.06
N GLN A 716 -48.67 41.81 -24.46
CA GLN A 716 -49.79 41.08 -23.88
C GLN A 716 -49.53 39.57 -23.67
N SER A 717 -49.96 39.06 -22.52
CA SER A 717 -49.89 37.64 -22.15
C SER A 717 -50.96 36.82 -22.90
N ALA A 718 -50.53 35.96 -23.82
CA ALA A 718 -51.38 34.87 -24.33
C ALA A 718 -51.71 33.88 -23.20
N THR A 719 -52.94 33.36 -23.17
CA THR A 719 -53.36 32.39 -22.14
C THR A 719 -52.76 31.00 -22.41
N ALA A 720 -52.57 30.20 -21.35
CA ALA A 720 -51.95 28.88 -21.45
C ALA A 720 -52.60 27.98 -22.52
N ASP A 721 -53.93 27.98 -22.62
CA ASP A 721 -54.67 27.21 -23.63
C ASP A 721 -54.35 27.61 -25.09
N GLN A 722 -54.05 28.88 -25.33
CA GLN A 722 -53.65 29.35 -26.66
C GLN A 722 -52.25 28.84 -27.02
N LEU A 723 -51.33 28.83 -26.05
CA LEU A 723 -49.97 28.31 -26.23
C LEU A 723 -49.95 26.78 -26.41
N ILE A 724 -50.84 26.02 -25.75
CA ILE A 724 -50.98 24.57 -25.99
C ILE A 724 -51.41 24.31 -27.43
N LYS A 725 -52.40 25.06 -27.94
CA LYS A 725 -52.86 24.92 -29.33
C LYS A 725 -51.76 25.29 -30.34
N LEU A 726 -51.01 26.36 -30.07
CA LEU A 726 -49.90 26.81 -30.92
C LEU A 726 -48.77 25.77 -30.94
N ALA A 727 -48.41 25.21 -29.78
CA ALA A 727 -47.42 24.15 -29.67
C ALA A 727 -47.83 22.92 -30.49
N LYS A 728 -49.09 22.48 -30.38
CA LYS A 728 -49.60 21.37 -31.18
C LYS A 728 -49.52 21.65 -32.68
N GLN A 729 -49.85 22.87 -33.12
CA GLN A 729 -49.74 23.26 -34.52
C GLN A 729 -48.30 23.18 -35.06
N HIS A 730 -47.32 23.73 -34.32
CA HIS A 730 -45.92 23.66 -34.75
C HIS A 730 -45.40 22.23 -34.79
N TYR A 731 -45.79 21.39 -33.85
CA TYR A 731 -45.48 19.96 -33.88
C TYR A 731 -46.07 19.25 -35.10
N ASP A 732 -47.35 19.48 -35.41
CA ASP A 732 -48.04 18.86 -36.55
C ASP A 732 -47.47 19.35 -37.90
N MET A 733 -46.99 20.59 -37.97
CA MET A 733 -46.30 21.13 -39.14
C MET A 733 -44.90 20.52 -39.30
N ALA A 734 -44.16 20.36 -38.20
CA ALA A 734 -42.87 19.67 -38.20
C ALA A 734 -43.00 18.21 -38.68
N GLN A 735 -44.02 17.48 -38.22
CA GLN A 735 -44.29 16.11 -38.67
C GLN A 735 -44.64 16.02 -40.16
N ARG A 736 -45.36 17.03 -40.69
CA ARG A 736 -45.63 17.12 -42.14
C ARG A 736 -44.38 17.45 -42.94
N ALA A 737 -43.48 18.29 -42.42
CA ALA A 737 -42.20 18.61 -43.06
C ALA A 737 -41.30 17.38 -43.15
N ILE A 738 -41.22 16.56 -42.10
CA ILE A 738 -40.50 15.27 -42.12
C ILE A 738 -41.06 14.35 -43.22
N LYS A 739 -42.38 14.22 -43.31
CA LYS A 739 -43.02 13.36 -44.33
C LYS A 739 -42.75 13.81 -45.76
N ARG A 740 -42.44 15.09 -45.97
CA ARG A 740 -42.06 15.67 -47.27
C ARG A 740 -40.55 15.70 -47.50
N GLY A 741 -39.74 15.28 -46.52
CA GLY A 741 -38.28 15.32 -46.58
C GLY A 741 -37.67 16.73 -46.44
N ASP A 742 -38.44 17.72 -45.99
CA ASP A 742 -37.97 19.10 -45.80
C ASP A 742 -37.41 19.29 -44.38
N TRP A 743 -36.11 19.06 -44.24
CA TRP A 743 -35.40 19.15 -42.97
C TRP A 743 -35.20 20.59 -42.48
N ALA A 744 -35.20 21.57 -43.40
CA ALA A 744 -35.07 22.98 -43.05
C ALA A 744 -36.36 23.50 -42.41
N GLU A 745 -37.51 23.20 -43.01
CA GLU A 745 -38.81 23.54 -42.43
C GLU A 745 -39.05 22.78 -41.11
N TYR A 746 -38.62 21.51 -41.02
CA TYR A 746 -38.69 20.76 -39.77
C TYR A 746 -37.91 21.45 -38.62
N GLY A 747 -36.64 21.80 -38.87
CA GLY A 747 -35.80 22.46 -37.87
C GLY A 747 -36.40 23.79 -37.40
N ASP A 748 -36.98 24.56 -38.33
CA ASP A 748 -37.58 25.86 -38.02
C ASP A 748 -38.88 25.73 -37.21
N GLN A 749 -39.71 24.72 -37.49
CA GLN A 749 -40.94 24.45 -36.73
C GLN A 749 -40.66 23.86 -35.34
N ILE A 750 -39.65 23.00 -35.20
CA ILE A 750 -39.23 22.49 -33.88
C ILE A 750 -38.64 23.60 -33.00
N LYS A 751 -37.91 24.54 -33.58
CA LYS A 751 -37.41 25.70 -32.85
C LYS A 751 -38.56 26.57 -32.33
N LYS A 752 -39.55 26.87 -33.17
CA LYS A 752 -40.76 27.62 -32.78
C LYS A 752 -41.58 26.88 -31.72
N LEU A 753 -41.69 25.56 -31.82
CA LEU A 753 -42.29 24.73 -30.78
C LEU A 753 -41.58 24.89 -29.43
N GLY A 754 -40.25 24.84 -29.43
CA GLY A 754 -39.45 25.07 -28.22
C GLY A 754 -39.71 26.43 -27.58
N GLU A 755 -39.79 27.49 -28.38
CA GLU A 755 -40.09 28.85 -27.90
C GLU A 755 -41.48 28.95 -27.24
N VAL A 756 -42.50 28.30 -27.83
CA VAL A 756 -43.86 28.26 -27.27
C VAL A 756 -43.91 27.45 -25.97
N LEU A 757 -43.20 26.32 -25.91
CA LEU A 757 -43.12 25.50 -24.69
C LEU A 757 -42.41 26.24 -23.56
N SER A 758 -41.35 27.00 -23.84
CA SER A 758 -40.70 27.85 -22.84
C SER A 758 -41.62 28.96 -22.31
N GLN A 759 -42.47 29.54 -23.16
CA GLN A 759 -43.50 30.50 -22.72
C GLN A 759 -44.57 29.82 -21.85
N LEU A 760 -44.91 28.56 -22.14
CA LEU A 760 -45.86 27.78 -21.37
C LEU A 760 -45.31 27.40 -19.99
N GLU A 761 -44.03 27.02 -19.93
CA GLU A 761 -43.31 26.69 -18.71
C GLU A 761 -43.17 27.90 -17.78
N LEU A 762 -42.97 29.10 -18.35
CA LEU A 762 -42.99 30.37 -17.60
C LEU A 762 -44.35 30.67 -16.97
N ILE A 763 -45.46 30.24 -17.58
CA ILE A 763 -46.81 30.40 -17.04
C ILE A 763 -47.15 29.30 -16.02
N SER A 764 -46.70 28.05 -16.22
CA SER A 764 -46.94 26.96 -15.26
C SER A 764 -46.03 27.00 -14.03
N GLY A 765 -44.81 27.54 -14.16
CA GLY A 765 -43.85 27.70 -13.07
C GLY A 765 -44.14 28.84 -12.09
N GLY A 766 -45.14 29.68 -12.37
CA GLY A 766 -45.64 30.71 -11.44
C GLY A 766 -46.66 30.20 -10.41
N GLY A 767 -46.97 28.90 -10.44
CA GLY A 767 -47.98 28.26 -9.59
C GLY A 767 -47.48 27.00 -8.90
N ARG A 768 -46.33 27.06 -8.21
CA ARG A 768 -46.03 26.32 -6.97
C ARG A 768 -44.65 26.65 -6.43
#